data_AF-A0A8E8U531-F1
#
_entry.id   AF-A0A8E8U531-F1
#
_cell.length_a   1.000
_cell.length_b   1.000
_cell.length_c   1.000
_cell.angle_alpha   90.00
_cell.angle_beta   90.00
_cell.angle_gamma   90.00
#
_symmetry.space_group_name_H-M   'P 1'
#
loop_
_entity.id
_entity.type
_entity.pdbx_description
1 polymer ?
#
loop_
_entity_poly.entity_id
_entity_poly.type
_entity_poly.pdbx_seq_one_letter_code
_entity_poly.pdbx_strand_id
1 'polypeptide(L)'
;MTTQQFFNLMPFYGENPEPELKSKEIEPVEKIEQQIYYFSKSPFRNTQMKYSKKDYFKRRTSRRGELDRNQRFKSSQFDIQQTPEKNYYNQSYSVVEKGNNKKIDLFKDIQEIEEKSLYLHTGAFALFDTLVRSEIHSVFGYPGGAILPIYDELFFWEDKKFIKHYLVRHEQAATHAADGFSRSSGQVGVCFATSGPGATNLVTGIATAYLDSIPMIVITGQVGTQFLGTDAFQEIDIYGITLSLVKHSYVVLESRFLSQILAEAIYVSQNGRPGPVLIDIPKNVGLEKIKRFIPCYATTVHKVLGWRYKFKNQTDKIRMALQRLSECSRPLLYIGGGAVSSQAGRQLARFAYRYQIPVTTTLTGKGAFNENNRLSLGMLGMHGTVYANFSVANCDLLIAVGARFDDRVTGKLQDFACKAFIIHIDVDEAEIGKNKNVGIGIVGDIKKILTKFLLLMDRPEHRWLKKPLRKEFKKWYKKTIEWKQEFPLLPIPGDYSLLPKTVDDVLLPQTVIKTLTDIRPYAIITTDVGQHQMWAAQYTKCKRRKWLSSAGLGTMGFGLPAAIGAAVAYPKEDIICITGDSSFQMNLQELGTISKYKLRIKIIIINNHWQGMVRQWQETFYESRYSHSNMVEGAPKFDVLANAYGIKSMYTERQSEIWSTLRDTLEGPEPVLLECNVLEDENCYPMVEPSKSNSEMALSRKLSTTVEGLVIDKEEEARKLN
;
A
#
# COMPACT_ATOMS: atom_id res chain seq x y z
N MET A 1 -1.15 42.10 -14.39
CA MET A 1 -1.21 43.44 -13.77
C MET A 1 0.06 43.64 -12.97
N THR A 2 0.83 44.68 -13.29
CA THR A 2 2.13 44.99 -12.67
C THR A 2 1.95 45.73 -11.34
N THR A 3 2.90 45.47 -10.45
CA THR A 3 2.88 45.57 -8.98
C THR A 3 2.92 47.00 -8.42
N GLN A 4 2.12 47.94 -8.94
CA GLN A 4 2.25 49.35 -8.55
C GLN A 4 0.94 50.13 -8.36
N GLN A 5 -0.15 49.45 -7.96
CA GLN A 5 -1.44 50.10 -7.64
C GLN A 5 -2.21 49.47 -6.46
N PHE A 6 -1.54 48.97 -5.41
CA PHE A 6 -2.23 48.38 -4.26
C PHE A 6 -1.98 49.06 -2.90
N PHE A 7 -1.31 50.22 -2.85
CA PHE A 7 -0.94 50.86 -1.58
C PHE A 7 -1.66 52.16 -1.22
N ASN A 8 -2.75 52.49 -1.90
CA ASN A 8 -3.61 53.61 -1.49
C ASN A 8 -5.02 53.09 -1.26
N LEU A 9 -5.36 52.78 -0.01
CA LEU A 9 -6.68 52.97 0.63
C LEU A 9 -6.72 52.23 1.99
N MET A 10 -6.27 52.90 3.06
CA MET A 10 -6.90 52.82 4.39
C MET A 10 -6.53 54.08 5.21
N PRO A 11 -7.50 54.70 5.92
CA PRO A 11 -7.30 55.98 6.60
C PRO A 11 -6.73 55.80 8.02
N PHE A 12 -5.86 56.75 8.40
CA PHE A 12 -5.36 56.99 9.76
C PHE A 12 -6.43 57.59 10.67
N TYR A 13 -6.44 57.22 11.95
CA TYR A 13 -6.54 58.06 13.19
C TYR A 13 -6.41 57.09 14.39
N GLY A 14 -5.61 57.31 15.44
CA GLY A 14 -4.81 58.47 15.80
C GLY A 14 -3.86 58.23 17.00
N GLU A 15 -3.06 59.28 17.20
CA GLU A 15 -2.43 59.84 18.40
C GLU A 15 -1.43 59.06 19.28
N ASN A 16 -0.29 59.75 19.46
CA ASN A 16 0.98 59.45 20.11
C ASN A 16 0.92 59.83 21.63
N PRO A 17 1.89 59.48 22.52
CA PRO A 17 3.26 60.03 22.42
C PRO A 17 4.42 59.11 22.85
N GLU A 18 5.61 59.48 22.34
CA GLU A 18 6.94 58.90 22.60
C GLU A 18 7.37 58.96 24.08
N PRO A 19 8.42 58.20 24.46
CA PRO A 19 9.65 58.92 24.77
C PRO A 19 10.97 58.26 24.32
N GLU A 20 11.87 59.12 23.85
CA GLU A 20 13.33 59.19 24.06
C GLU A 20 14.20 57.93 23.95
N LEU A 21 14.91 57.85 22.81
CA LEU A 21 16.14 57.08 22.63
C LEU A 21 17.28 57.65 23.49
N LYS A 22 17.76 56.86 24.46
CA LYS A 22 19.13 56.95 24.99
C LYS A 22 19.95 55.75 24.55
N SER A 23 21.05 56.06 23.87
CA SER A 23 22.10 55.15 23.43
C SER A 23 22.74 54.41 24.60
N LYS A 24 22.75 53.08 24.53
CA LYS A 24 23.74 52.24 25.20
C LYS A 24 24.20 51.15 24.23
N GLU A 25 25.52 51.06 24.11
CA GLU A 25 26.28 50.08 23.35
C GLU A 25 25.83 48.66 23.69
N ILE A 26 25.63 47.83 22.65
CA ILE A 26 25.31 46.41 22.78
C ILE A 26 26.54 45.61 22.31
N GLU A 27 27.13 44.86 23.24
CA GLU A 27 28.12 43.81 22.99
C GLU A 27 27.52 42.65 22.17
N PRO A 28 28.33 41.91 21.38
CA PRO A 28 27.83 40.88 20.49
C PRO A 28 27.35 39.65 21.27
N VAL A 29 26.05 39.36 21.19
CA VAL A 29 25.42 38.16 21.75
C VAL A 29 25.77 36.94 20.90
N GLU A 30 26.36 35.96 21.57
CA GLU A 30 26.66 34.62 21.08
C GLU A 30 25.41 33.87 20.57
N LYS A 31 25.65 33.01 19.60
CA LYS A 31 24.72 32.10 18.91
C LYS A 31 23.72 31.42 19.86
N ILE A 32 22.43 31.70 19.64
CA ILE A 32 21.34 30.82 20.06
C ILE A 32 21.11 29.80 18.94
N GLU A 33 21.62 28.58 19.14
CA GLU A 33 21.26 27.42 18.34
C GLU A 33 19.81 27.01 18.64
N GLN A 34 18.92 27.20 17.67
CA GLN A 34 17.62 26.55 17.68
C GLN A 34 17.78 25.07 17.30
N GLN A 35 17.39 24.21 18.24
CA GLN A 35 17.23 22.77 18.06
C GLN A 35 16.17 22.47 16.99
N ILE A 36 16.61 22.00 15.83
CA ILE A 36 15.75 21.26 14.88
C ILE A 36 16.02 19.77 15.11
N TYR A 37 15.07 19.08 15.74
CA TYR A 37 15.11 17.62 15.90
C TYR A 37 14.75 16.94 14.57
N TYR A 38 15.76 16.49 13.83
CA TYR A 38 15.56 15.50 12.76
C TYR A 38 15.45 14.10 13.36
N PHE A 39 14.24 13.53 13.39
CA PHE A 39 14.06 12.09 13.52
C PHE A 39 14.06 11.44 12.13
N SER A 40 15.21 10.92 11.72
CA SER A 40 15.27 9.86 10.70
C SER A 40 16.24 8.76 11.15
N LYS A 41 15.79 7.91 12.08
CA LYS A 41 16.45 6.63 12.31
C LYS A 41 16.06 5.64 11.21
N SER A 42 16.63 5.81 10.03
CA SER A 42 16.80 4.72 9.08
C SER A 42 17.98 3.85 9.54
N PRO A 43 17.91 2.51 9.49
CA PRO A 43 19.02 1.65 9.91
C PRO A 43 20.19 1.63 8.93
N PHE A 44 20.17 2.44 7.86
CA PHE A 44 21.31 2.58 6.96
C PHE A 44 22.28 3.63 7.48
N ARG A 45 23.25 3.18 8.28
CA ARG A 45 24.47 3.96 8.54
C ARG A 45 25.16 4.26 7.20
N ASN A 46 25.39 5.54 6.95
CA ASN A 46 26.29 6.08 5.95
C ASN A 46 27.64 5.35 5.95
N THR A 47 27.92 4.60 4.89
CA THR A 47 29.28 4.39 4.40
C THR A 47 29.41 5.07 3.06
N GLN A 48 29.69 6.37 3.07
CA GLN A 48 30.38 7.01 1.95
C GLN A 48 31.81 6.46 1.91
N MET A 49 32.06 5.46 1.08
CA MET A 49 33.44 5.16 0.67
C MET A 49 33.78 6.08 -0.52
N LYS A 50 34.54 7.15 -0.23
CA LYS A 50 35.29 7.87 -1.26
C LYS A 50 36.38 6.94 -1.78
N TYR A 51 36.19 6.33 -2.94
CA TYR A 51 37.28 5.66 -3.64
C TYR A 51 38.05 6.70 -4.47
N SER A 52 39.26 7.04 -4.02
CA SER A 52 40.23 7.73 -4.88
C SER A 52 40.92 6.70 -5.78
N LYS A 53 41.13 7.06 -7.06
CA LYS A 53 41.71 6.24 -8.15
C LYS A 53 43.14 5.70 -7.92
N LYS A 54 43.74 5.80 -6.72
CA LYS A 54 45.15 5.46 -6.46
C LYS A 54 45.41 4.16 -5.67
N ASP A 55 44.41 3.49 -5.09
CA ASP A 55 44.66 2.36 -4.17
C ASP A 55 44.54 0.95 -4.77
N TYR A 56 44.35 0.81 -6.09
CA TYR A 56 44.18 -0.50 -6.73
C TYR A 56 45.50 -1.17 -7.21
N PHE A 57 46.66 -0.53 -7.06
CA PHE A 57 47.94 -1.03 -7.64
C PHE A 57 49.06 -1.38 -6.64
N LYS A 58 48.76 -1.51 -5.34
CA LYS A 58 49.74 -2.00 -4.34
C LYS A 58 49.15 -3.05 -3.41
N ARG A 59 48.79 -4.21 -3.94
CA ARG A 59 48.54 -5.44 -3.14
C ARG A 59 48.47 -6.68 -4.03
N ARG A 60 49.50 -6.91 -4.84
CA ARG A 60 49.68 -8.20 -5.54
C ARG A 60 51.14 -8.53 -5.84
N THR A 61 52.02 -8.33 -4.86
CA THR A 61 53.42 -8.79 -4.91
C THR A 61 53.95 -9.04 -3.50
N SER A 62 53.42 -10.05 -2.81
CA SER A 62 54.13 -10.70 -1.71
C SER A 62 53.41 -12.00 -1.32
N ARG A 63 53.94 -13.12 -1.81
CA ARG A 63 53.85 -14.51 -1.32
C ARG A 63 53.86 -15.49 -2.50
N ARG A 64 55.03 -15.57 -3.11
CA ARG A 64 55.56 -16.77 -3.78
C ARG A 64 56.92 -17.06 -3.14
N GLY A 65 57.17 -18.32 -2.84
CA GLY A 65 58.33 -18.85 -2.13
C GLY A 65 57.96 -19.20 -0.69
N GLU A 66 58.18 -20.41 -0.16
CA GLU A 66 58.83 -21.62 -0.66
C GLU A 66 58.66 -22.70 0.44
N LEU A 67 58.99 -23.96 0.12
CA LEU A 67 59.19 -25.13 0.99
C LEU A 67 57.97 -26.04 1.27
N ASP A 68 58.06 -27.37 1.27
CA ASP A 68 58.57 -28.42 0.36
C ASP A 68 58.31 -29.78 1.08
N ARG A 69 58.20 -30.86 0.32
CA ARG A 69 58.38 -32.30 0.66
C ARG A 69 57.37 -33.15 1.48
N ASN A 70 56.98 -34.23 0.77
CA ASN A 70 56.92 -35.65 1.18
C ASN A 70 55.78 -36.15 2.09
N GLN A 71 54.91 -37.02 1.55
CA GLN A 71 54.98 -38.48 1.81
C GLN A 71 54.01 -39.29 0.93
N ARG A 72 54.35 -40.58 0.81
CA ARG A 72 53.98 -41.59 -0.17
C ARG A 72 52.96 -42.59 0.40
N PHE A 73 52.14 -43.17 -0.48
CA PHE A 73 51.56 -44.54 -0.48
C PHE A 73 50.82 -45.06 0.78
N LYS A 74 49.55 -45.49 0.62
CA LYS A 74 49.19 -46.92 0.47
C LYS A 74 47.69 -47.15 0.20
N SER A 75 47.47 -48.11 -0.69
CA SER A 75 46.27 -48.75 -1.21
C SER A 75 45.72 -49.86 -0.28
N SER A 76 44.48 -50.30 -0.60
CA SER A 76 43.91 -51.68 -0.56
C SER A 76 42.60 -51.77 0.25
N GLN A 77 41.44 -52.01 -0.38
CA GLN A 77 40.82 -53.32 -0.77
C GLN A 77 39.70 -53.72 0.22
N PHE A 78 38.59 -54.39 -0.12
CA PHE A 78 37.79 -54.69 -1.33
C PHE A 78 36.49 -55.39 -0.81
N ASP A 79 35.67 -55.89 -1.74
CA ASP A 79 34.46 -56.76 -1.63
C ASP A 79 33.11 -56.06 -1.44
N ILE A 80 32.21 -55.91 -2.44
CA ILE A 80 31.64 -56.75 -3.53
C ILE A 80 30.47 -57.64 -3.06
N GLN A 81 29.33 -57.45 -3.76
CA GLN A 81 28.20 -58.34 -4.14
C GLN A 81 26.85 -57.67 -3.80
N GLN A 82 25.84 -57.53 -4.66
CA GLN A 82 25.53 -58.03 -6.00
C GLN A 82 24.42 -57.15 -6.63
N THR A 83 24.53 -56.89 -7.94
CA THR A 83 23.52 -56.42 -8.92
C THR A 83 22.53 -57.56 -9.31
N PRO A 84 21.50 -57.45 -10.20
CA PRO A 84 21.33 -56.55 -11.36
C PRO A 84 19.86 -56.07 -11.59
N GLU A 85 19.41 -55.31 -12.61
CA GLU A 85 19.57 -55.28 -14.09
C GLU A 85 18.53 -54.21 -14.56
N LYS A 86 18.70 -53.27 -15.51
CA LYS A 86 18.70 -53.35 -17.01
C LYS A 86 18.76 -51.90 -17.56
N ASN A 87 19.76 -51.52 -18.36
CA ASN A 87 19.83 -51.48 -19.85
C ASN A 87 19.13 -50.25 -20.50
N TYR A 88 19.64 -49.54 -21.52
CA TYR A 88 20.94 -49.36 -22.19
C TYR A 88 20.79 -48.14 -23.14
N TYR A 89 21.88 -47.43 -23.41
CA TYR A 89 22.03 -46.46 -24.50
C TYR A 89 22.46 -47.18 -25.82
N ASN A 90 22.10 -46.57 -26.96
CA ASN A 90 22.78 -46.54 -28.27
C ASN A 90 22.93 -47.81 -29.17
N GLN A 91 22.26 -47.75 -30.32
CA GLN A 91 22.66 -48.15 -31.70
C GLN A 91 21.71 -47.31 -32.61
N SER A 92 22.04 -46.70 -33.74
CA SER A 92 23.02 -46.95 -34.79
C SER A 92 22.88 -45.82 -35.83
N TYR A 93 23.98 -45.23 -36.32
CA TYR A 93 24.01 -44.57 -37.62
C TYR A 93 25.25 -45.06 -38.39
N SER A 94 24.98 -45.79 -39.46
CA SER A 94 25.93 -46.28 -40.43
C SER A 94 26.33 -45.18 -41.43
N VAL A 95 27.62 -45.18 -41.75
CA VAL A 95 28.30 -44.37 -42.74
C VAL A 95 27.74 -44.56 -44.15
N VAL A 96 27.52 -43.46 -44.86
CA VAL A 96 27.73 -43.38 -46.32
C VAL A 96 28.60 -42.17 -46.58
N GLU A 97 29.83 -42.42 -47.02
CA GLU A 97 30.75 -41.41 -47.54
C GLU A 97 30.22 -40.76 -48.82
N LYS A 98 30.41 -39.45 -48.96
CA LYS A 98 31.10 -38.86 -50.12
C LYS A 98 31.34 -37.36 -49.93
N GLY A 99 32.62 -36.99 -49.90
CA GLY A 99 33.14 -35.77 -50.53
C GLY A 99 32.93 -34.44 -49.81
N ASN A 100 33.87 -34.06 -48.95
CA ASN A 100 34.74 -32.90 -49.20
C ASN A 100 35.76 -32.74 -48.07
N ASN A 101 37.04 -32.85 -48.43
CA ASN A 101 38.15 -32.51 -47.55
C ASN A 101 38.15 -31.00 -47.26
N LYS A 102 37.52 -30.60 -46.16
CA LYS A 102 37.94 -29.42 -45.40
C LYS A 102 38.52 -29.92 -44.08
N LYS A 103 39.80 -29.62 -43.84
CA LYS A 103 40.40 -29.77 -42.50
C LYS A 103 39.55 -28.95 -41.53
N ILE A 104 38.77 -29.64 -40.70
CA ILE A 104 38.06 -29.07 -39.56
C ILE A 104 39.13 -28.78 -38.52
N ASP A 105 39.48 -27.52 -38.36
CA ASP A 105 40.38 -27.07 -37.31
C ASP A 105 39.54 -26.93 -36.04
N LEU A 106 39.40 -28.03 -35.31
CA LEU A 106 38.50 -28.17 -34.16
C LEU A 106 38.68 -27.04 -33.12
N PHE A 107 39.86 -26.43 -33.03
CA PHE A 107 40.14 -25.31 -32.13
C PHE A 107 39.63 -23.96 -32.66
N LYS A 108 39.66 -23.74 -33.98
CA LYS A 108 39.06 -22.56 -34.62
C LYS A 108 37.53 -22.65 -34.63
N ASP A 109 36.98 -23.84 -34.85
CA ASP A 109 35.54 -24.06 -34.82
C ASP A 109 34.96 -23.99 -33.40
N ILE A 110 35.72 -24.39 -32.36
CA ILE A 110 35.34 -24.15 -30.95
C ILE A 110 35.41 -22.65 -30.62
N GLN A 111 36.40 -21.90 -31.12
CA GLN A 111 36.42 -20.44 -30.97
C GLN A 111 35.28 -19.76 -31.74
N GLU A 112 34.95 -20.19 -32.95
CA GLU A 112 33.81 -19.66 -33.73
C GLU A 112 32.45 -20.05 -33.12
N ILE A 113 32.35 -21.20 -32.46
CA ILE A 113 31.14 -21.63 -31.72
C ILE A 113 31.03 -20.90 -30.37
N GLU A 114 32.15 -20.65 -29.68
CA GLU A 114 32.18 -19.80 -28.48
C GLU A 114 31.88 -18.32 -28.84
N GLU A 115 32.36 -17.82 -29.98
CA GLU A 115 32.06 -16.47 -30.49
C GLU A 115 30.61 -16.34 -30.98
N LYS A 116 30.02 -17.39 -31.57
CA LYS A 116 28.59 -17.41 -31.95
C LYS A 116 27.63 -17.50 -30.75
N SER A 117 28.14 -17.68 -29.53
CA SER A 117 27.32 -17.63 -28.30
C SER A 117 27.16 -16.23 -27.71
N LEU A 118 27.81 -15.20 -28.28
CA LEU A 118 27.59 -13.78 -27.93
C LEU A 118 26.33 -13.21 -28.60
N TYR A 119 25.14 -13.58 -28.15
CA TYR A 119 23.94 -12.82 -28.53
C TYR A 119 24.03 -11.40 -27.96
N LEU A 120 24.09 -10.39 -28.85
CA LEU A 120 24.05 -8.97 -28.48
C LEU A 120 22.62 -8.59 -28.13
N HIS A 121 22.37 -8.33 -26.84
CA HIS A 121 21.07 -7.84 -26.34
C HIS A 121 21.19 -6.41 -25.84
N THR A 122 20.15 -5.59 -25.98
CA THR A 122 20.15 -4.22 -25.42
C THR A 122 19.83 -4.24 -23.92
N GLY A 123 20.10 -3.12 -23.22
CA GLY A 123 19.57 -2.93 -21.88
C GLY A 123 18.04 -3.02 -21.84
N ALA A 124 17.35 -2.43 -22.82
CA ALA A 124 15.90 -2.54 -22.92
C ALA A 124 15.42 -4.01 -23.04
N PHE A 125 16.10 -4.84 -23.85
CA PHE A 125 15.81 -6.27 -23.93
C PHE A 125 15.97 -6.96 -22.57
N ALA A 126 17.07 -6.67 -21.87
CA ALA A 126 17.37 -7.24 -20.56
C ALA A 126 16.28 -6.92 -19.52
N LEU A 127 15.71 -5.71 -19.57
CA LEU A 127 14.60 -5.29 -18.73
C LEU A 127 13.38 -6.20 -18.94
N PHE A 128 12.89 -6.31 -20.18
CA PHE A 128 11.67 -7.06 -20.47
C PHE A 128 11.84 -8.57 -20.34
N ASP A 129 12.99 -9.13 -20.73
CA ASP A 129 13.30 -10.55 -20.50
C ASP A 129 13.19 -10.88 -19.00
N THR A 130 13.70 -10.00 -18.13
CA THR A 130 13.64 -10.19 -16.67
C THR A 130 12.23 -10.01 -16.12
N LEU A 131 11.43 -9.07 -16.64
CA LEU A 131 10.02 -8.91 -16.25
C LEU A 131 9.21 -10.17 -16.59
N VAL A 132 9.33 -10.67 -17.83
CA VAL A 132 8.62 -11.88 -18.29
C VAL A 132 9.04 -13.10 -17.47
N ARG A 133 10.34 -13.28 -17.22
CA ARG A 133 10.86 -14.36 -16.36
C ARG A 133 10.39 -14.27 -14.92
N SER A 134 9.98 -13.08 -14.47
CA SER A 134 9.44 -12.83 -13.15
C SER A 134 7.90 -12.85 -13.12
N GLU A 135 7.27 -13.38 -14.17
CA GLU A 135 5.81 -13.50 -14.33
C GLU A 135 5.07 -12.14 -14.31
N ILE A 136 5.76 -11.07 -14.74
CA ILE A 136 5.18 -9.73 -14.86
C ILE A 136 4.82 -9.48 -16.33
N HIS A 137 3.51 -9.38 -16.58
CA HIS A 137 2.96 -9.27 -17.94
C HIS A 137 2.19 -7.97 -18.18
N SER A 138 1.97 -7.15 -17.15
CA SER A 138 1.20 -5.90 -17.26
C SER A 138 2.00 -4.75 -16.68
N VAL A 139 2.13 -3.69 -17.47
CA VAL A 139 2.83 -2.45 -17.08
C VAL A 139 1.92 -1.25 -17.34
N PHE A 140 1.97 -0.25 -16.48
CA PHE A 140 1.19 0.98 -16.60
C PHE A 140 2.13 2.15 -16.85
N GLY A 141 1.88 3.02 -17.83
CA GLY A 141 2.85 4.08 -18.05
C GLY A 141 2.48 5.10 -19.11
N TYR A 142 3.40 6.06 -19.26
CA TYR A 142 3.30 7.12 -20.24
C TYR A 142 4.66 7.31 -20.96
N PRO A 143 4.70 7.32 -22.30
CA PRO A 143 5.94 7.42 -23.06
C PRO A 143 6.52 8.85 -23.05
N GLY A 144 7.83 8.96 -23.24
CA GLY A 144 8.52 10.23 -23.43
C GLY A 144 9.97 10.05 -23.88
N GLY A 145 10.64 11.15 -24.23
CA GLY A 145 11.89 11.14 -25.01
C GLY A 145 13.07 10.37 -24.38
N ALA A 146 13.17 10.35 -23.05
CA ALA A 146 14.25 9.69 -22.33
C ALA A 146 14.04 8.17 -22.18
N ILE A 147 12.79 7.72 -22.07
CA ILE A 147 12.41 6.31 -21.94
C ILE A 147 12.14 5.63 -23.30
N LEU A 148 12.23 6.35 -24.42
CA LEU A 148 11.98 5.79 -25.76
C LEU A 148 12.72 4.49 -26.09
N PRO A 149 14.00 4.28 -25.72
CA PRO A 149 14.66 2.99 -25.97
C PRO A 149 13.91 1.79 -25.34
N ILE A 150 13.28 2.00 -24.19
CA ILE A 150 12.47 0.98 -23.53
C ILE A 150 11.12 0.82 -24.25
N TYR A 151 10.48 1.90 -24.68
CA TYR A 151 9.22 1.80 -25.45
C TYR A 151 9.40 1.20 -26.86
N ASP A 152 10.55 1.43 -27.49
CA ASP A 152 10.90 0.82 -28.78
C ASP A 152 11.03 -0.70 -28.64
N GLU A 153 11.75 -1.16 -27.61
CA GLU A 153 11.85 -2.59 -27.32
C GLU A 153 10.48 -3.19 -26.94
N LEU A 154 9.69 -2.48 -26.12
CA LEU A 154 8.34 -2.91 -25.68
C LEU A 154 7.45 -3.33 -26.84
N PHE A 155 7.52 -2.63 -27.98
CA PHE A 155 6.77 -2.94 -29.20
C PHE A 155 6.91 -4.42 -29.60
N PHE A 156 8.14 -4.98 -29.55
CA PHE A 156 8.39 -6.38 -29.90
C PHE A 156 7.86 -7.37 -28.84
N TRP A 157 7.80 -6.98 -27.57
CA TRP A 157 7.26 -7.80 -26.49
C TRP A 157 5.73 -7.79 -26.46
N GLU A 158 5.10 -6.69 -26.86
CA GLU A 158 3.65 -6.59 -27.07
C GLU A 158 3.20 -7.38 -28.30
N ASP A 159 3.94 -7.32 -29.42
CA ASP A 159 3.66 -8.13 -30.61
C ASP A 159 3.65 -9.63 -30.30
N LYS A 160 4.61 -10.08 -29.49
CA LYS A 160 4.69 -11.46 -28.96
C LYS A 160 3.69 -11.76 -27.85
N LYS A 161 2.92 -10.77 -27.39
CA LYS A 161 1.93 -10.88 -26.30
C LYS A 161 2.51 -11.33 -24.96
N PHE A 162 3.80 -11.11 -24.72
CA PHE A 162 4.42 -11.43 -23.44
C PHE A 162 4.21 -10.34 -22.40
N ILE A 163 4.09 -9.09 -22.85
CA ILE A 163 3.80 -7.93 -22.02
C ILE A 163 2.66 -7.16 -22.67
N LYS A 164 1.87 -6.49 -21.84
CA LYS A 164 0.87 -5.53 -22.27
C LYS A 164 1.05 -4.22 -21.51
N HIS A 165 1.15 -3.13 -22.26
CA HIS A 165 1.24 -1.79 -21.72
C HIS A 165 -0.13 -1.10 -21.69
N TYR A 166 -0.47 -0.59 -20.52
CA TYR A 166 -1.66 0.20 -20.26
C TYR A 166 -1.28 1.68 -20.21
N LEU A 167 -1.58 2.38 -21.31
CA LEU A 167 -1.36 3.81 -21.46
C LEU A 167 -2.40 4.57 -20.65
N VAL A 168 -1.95 5.25 -19.61
CA VAL A 168 -2.74 6.17 -18.79
C VAL A 168 -2.82 7.56 -19.44
N ARG A 169 -3.50 8.51 -18.81
CA ARG A 169 -3.52 9.93 -19.22
C ARG A 169 -2.62 10.82 -18.37
N HIS A 170 -2.19 10.34 -17.20
CA HIS A 170 -1.22 11.04 -16.35
C HIS A 170 -0.34 10.03 -15.57
N GLU A 171 0.94 10.31 -15.36
CA GLU A 171 1.85 9.36 -14.70
C GLU A 171 1.45 9.05 -13.24
N GLN A 172 0.82 9.99 -12.54
CA GLN A 172 0.23 9.72 -11.22
C GLN A 172 -0.75 8.54 -11.27
N ALA A 173 -1.57 8.46 -12.32
CA ALA A 173 -2.48 7.35 -12.52
C ALA A 173 -1.74 6.05 -12.85
N ALA A 174 -0.57 6.09 -13.50
CA ALA A 174 0.25 4.88 -13.71
C ALA A 174 0.69 4.27 -12.38
N THR A 175 1.17 5.09 -11.43
CA THR A 175 1.51 4.61 -10.08
C THR A 175 0.31 4.06 -9.33
N HIS A 176 -0.83 4.76 -9.34
CA HIS A 176 -2.03 4.32 -8.62
C HIS A 176 -2.67 3.08 -9.27
N ALA A 177 -2.58 2.90 -10.59
CA ALA A 177 -2.99 1.68 -11.27
C ALA A 177 -2.07 0.50 -10.97
N ALA A 178 -0.74 0.71 -10.95
CA ALA A 178 0.19 -0.32 -10.51
C ALA A 178 -0.03 -0.71 -9.04
N ASP A 179 -0.30 0.26 -8.16
CA ASP A 179 -0.70 0.03 -6.77
C ASP A 179 -2.00 -0.81 -6.72
N GLY A 180 -3.06 -0.38 -7.40
CA GLY A 180 -4.35 -1.09 -7.44
C GLY A 180 -4.25 -2.52 -7.97
N PHE A 181 -3.43 -2.72 -9.01
CA PHE A 181 -3.07 -4.04 -9.53
C PHE A 181 -2.40 -4.89 -8.44
N SER A 182 -1.43 -4.34 -7.71
CA SER A 182 -0.72 -5.06 -6.65
C SER A 182 -1.60 -5.42 -5.45
N ARG A 183 -2.45 -4.49 -5.00
CA ARG A 183 -3.38 -4.73 -3.88
C ARG A 183 -4.37 -5.85 -4.20
N SER A 184 -4.94 -5.84 -5.39
CA SER A 184 -5.95 -6.81 -5.81
C SER A 184 -5.35 -8.19 -6.13
N SER A 185 -4.27 -8.25 -6.91
CA SER A 185 -3.66 -9.52 -7.36
C SER A 185 -2.75 -10.16 -6.31
N GLY A 186 -2.03 -9.35 -5.53
CA GLY A 186 -0.90 -9.80 -4.73
C GLY A 186 0.40 -10.01 -5.51
N GLN A 187 0.41 -9.68 -6.79
CA GLN A 187 1.61 -9.57 -7.61
C GLN A 187 2.23 -8.18 -7.47
N VAL A 188 3.42 -8.00 -8.04
CA VAL A 188 4.13 -6.70 -8.03
C VAL A 188 3.53 -5.82 -9.12
N GLY A 189 3.13 -4.60 -8.76
CA GLY A 189 2.74 -3.59 -9.74
C GLY A 189 3.98 -3.01 -10.43
N VAL A 190 3.90 -2.71 -11.72
CA VAL A 190 5.01 -2.07 -12.45
C VAL A 190 4.50 -0.86 -13.20
N CYS A 191 5.15 0.29 -13.00
CA CYS A 191 4.86 1.50 -13.76
C CYS A 191 6.08 2.14 -14.42
N PHE A 192 5.84 2.76 -15.58
CA PHE A 192 6.85 3.43 -16.41
C PHE A 192 6.56 4.93 -16.52
N ALA A 193 7.61 5.75 -16.47
CA ALA A 193 7.56 7.15 -16.90
C ALA A 193 8.87 7.59 -17.55
N THR A 194 8.81 8.65 -18.34
CA THR A 194 10.02 9.34 -18.83
C THR A 194 10.73 10.12 -17.70
N SER A 195 11.85 10.77 -18.03
CA SER A 195 12.59 11.64 -17.12
C SER A 195 11.84 12.93 -16.75
N GLY A 196 12.41 13.74 -15.85
CA GLY A 196 11.94 15.09 -15.56
C GLY A 196 10.49 15.12 -15.06
N PRO A 197 9.56 15.74 -15.81
CA PRO A 197 8.15 15.84 -15.39
C PRO A 197 7.48 14.48 -15.26
N GLY A 198 7.79 13.51 -16.14
CA GLY A 198 7.20 12.17 -16.07
C GLY A 198 7.55 11.48 -14.76
N ALA A 199 8.82 11.56 -14.36
CA ALA A 199 9.32 10.98 -13.13
C ALA A 199 8.74 11.67 -11.88
N THR A 200 8.67 13.01 -11.87
CA THR A 200 8.15 13.77 -10.73
C THR A 200 6.64 13.61 -10.53
N ASN A 201 5.88 13.41 -11.61
CA ASN A 201 4.45 13.10 -11.55
C ASN A 201 4.13 11.75 -10.86
N LEU A 202 5.10 10.85 -10.73
CA LEU A 202 4.93 9.57 -10.02
C LEU A 202 5.02 9.73 -8.48
N VAL A 203 5.61 10.82 -7.98
CA VAL A 203 6.03 10.95 -6.57
C VAL A 203 4.88 10.75 -5.58
N THR A 204 3.71 11.31 -5.85
CA THR A 204 2.53 11.13 -4.98
C THR A 204 2.13 9.66 -4.90
N GLY A 205 2.08 8.95 -6.02
CA GLY A 205 1.72 7.54 -6.03
C GLY A 205 2.79 6.63 -5.43
N ILE A 206 4.07 6.99 -5.55
CA ILE A 206 5.18 6.34 -4.84
C ILE A 206 4.97 6.48 -3.32
N ALA A 207 4.70 7.69 -2.83
CA ALA A 207 4.44 7.96 -1.43
C ALA A 207 3.22 7.20 -0.90
N THR A 208 2.12 7.13 -1.68
CA THR A 208 0.93 6.32 -1.35
C THR A 208 1.31 4.85 -1.15
N ALA A 209 2.00 4.26 -2.12
CA ALA A 209 2.40 2.85 -2.06
C ALA A 209 3.36 2.57 -0.91
N TYR A 210 4.27 3.50 -0.59
CA TYR A 210 5.22 3.36 0.52
C TYR A 210 4.53 3.35 1.88
N LEU A 211 3.66 4.32 2.16
CA LEU A 211 2.96 4.42 3.45
C LEU A 211 1.99 3.25 3.67
N ASP A 212 1.39 2.73 2.59
CA ASP A 212 0.50 1.57 2.63
C ASP A 212 1.21 0.22 2.42
N SER A 213 2.53 0.23 2.24
CA SER A 213 3.35 -0.98 2.13
C SER A 213 2.99 -1.87 0.95
N ILE A 214 2.88 -1.28 -0.24
CA ILE A 214 2.50 -1.95 -1.49
C ILE A 214 3.72 -2.25 -2.35
N PRO A 215 3.96 -3.51 -2.75
CA PRO A 215 5.11 -3.86 -3.58
C PRO A 215 4.93 -3.39 -5.02
N MET A 216 5.81 -2.49 -5.44
CA MET A 216 5.78 -1.90 -6.79
C MET A 216 7.20 -1.69 -7.31
N ILE A 217 7.40 -1.82 -8.62
CA ILE A 217 8.61 -1.39 -9.31
C ILE A 217 8.28 -0.17 -10.16
N VAL A 218 9.06 0.89 -9.95
CA VAL A 218 8.89 2.16 -10.64
C VAL A 218 10.09 2.35 -11.54
N ILE A 219 9.87 2.35 -12.85
CA ILE A 219 10.95 2.50 -13.84
C ILE A 219 10.83 3.87 -14.48
N THR A 220 11.87 4.67 -14.32
CA THR A 220 11.98 5.99 -14.94
C THR A 220 13.06 5.98 -16.00
N GLY A 221 12.77 6.60 -17.15
CA GLY A 221 13.82 6.99 -18.08
C GLY A 221 14.60 8.17 -17.50
N GLN A 222 15.87 8.30 -17.88
CA GLN A 222 16.72 9.42 -17.50
C GLN A 222 17.49 9.95 -18.72
N VAL A 223 17.99 11.18 -18.64
CA VAL A 223 18.93 11.71 -19.63
C VAL A 223 20.15 10.78 -19.79
N GLY A 224 20.87 10.90 -20.90
CA GLY A 224 22.06 10.07 -21.13
C GLY A 224 23.10 10.28 -20.00
N THR A 225 23.87 9.25 -19.65
CA THR A 225 24.81 9.28 -18.52
C THR A 225 25.81 10.44 -18.59
N GLN A 226 26.17 10.90 -19.78
CA GLN A 226 27.06 12.04 -20.00
C GLN A 226 26.46 13.39 -19.64
N PHE A 227 25.13 13.47 -19.48
CA PHE A 227 24.39 14.68 -19.15
C PHE A 227 23.94 14.70 -17.68
N LEU A 228 24.20 13.65 -16.90
CA LEU A 228 23.86 13.63 -15.48
C LEU A 228 24.65 14.70 -14.72
N GLY A 229 23.95 15.49 -13.91
CA GLY A 229 24.45 16.62 -13.13
C GLY A 229 24.70 17.89 -13.94
N THR A 230 24.09 18.05 -15.13
CA THR A 230 24.37 19.19 -16.03
C THR A 230 23.19 20.13 -16.25
N ASP A 231 22.08 19.93 -15.55
CA ASP A 231 20.81 20.62 -15.77
C ASP A 231 20.31 20.46 -17.22
N ALA A 232 20.47 19.25 -17.75
CA ALA A 232 20.07 18.94 -19.11
C ALA A 232 18.55 18.98 -19.29
N PHE A 233 18.10 19.02 -20.56
CA PHE A 233 16.68 19.03 -20.87
C PHE A 233 15.95 17.81 -20.29
N GLN A 234 14.92 18.06 -19.48
CA GLN A 234 14.16 17.06 -18.73
C GLN A 234 15.02 16.18 -17.80
N GLU A 235 16.17 16.67 -17.35
CA GLU A 235 16.90 16.09 -16.24
C GLU A 235 16.23 16.44 -14.91
N ILE A 236 16.16 15.48 -14.00
CA ILE A 236 15.83 15.73 -12.59
C ILE A 236 16.46 14.64 -11.72
N ASP A 237 16.90 15.01 -10.51
CA ASP A 237 17.37 14.06 -9.50
C ASP A 237 16.19 13.32 -8.85
N ILE A 238 15.55 12.41 -9.61
CA ILE A 238 14.46 11.60 -9.09
C ILE A 238 14.91 10.68 -7.95
N TYR A 239 16.18 10.27 -7.96
CA TYR A 239 16.78 9.49 -6.88
C TYR A 239 16.71 10.26 -5.55
N GLY A 240 17.20 11.50 -5.53
CA GLY A 240 17.14 12.37 -4.36
C GLY A 240 15.71 12.68 -3.92
N ILE A 241 14.83 13.01 -4.85
CA ILE A 241 13.42 13.33 -4.57
C ILE A 241 12.68 12.17 -3.90
N THR A 242 12.97 10.93 -4.28
CA THR A 242 12.21 9.75 -3.83
C THR A 242 12.88 8.97 -2.71
N LEU A 243 14.07 9.38 -2.24
CA LEU A 243 14.89 8.62 -1.31
C LEU A 243 14.16 8.22 -0.01
N SER A 244 13.26 9.07 0.49
CA SER A 244 12.45 8.80 1.70
C SER A 244 11.10 8.14 1.42
N LEU A 245 10.75 7.92 0.16
CA LEU A 245 9.44 7.46 -0.32
C LEU A 245 9.53 6.07 -0.97
N VAL A 246 10.69 5.43 -0.94
CA VAL A 246 10.94 4.12 -1.53
C VAL A 246 11.70 3.23 -0.54
N LYS A 247 11.53 1.91 -0.69
CA LYS A 247 12.35 0.95 0.06
C LYS A 247 13.80 0.97 -0.38
N HIS A 248 14.01 1.19 -1.69
CA HIS A 248 15.32 1.27 -2.30
C HIS A 248 15.22 1.95 -3.66
N SER A 249 16.35 2.44 -4.16
CA SER A 249 16.47 3.07 -5.47
C SER A 249 17.76 2.63 -6.14
N TYR A 250 17.71 2.48 -7.46
CA TYR A 250 18.85 2.20 -8.32
C TYR A 250 18.97 3.28 -9.41
N VAL A 251 20.20 3.69 -9.71
CA VAL A 251 20.53 4.42 -10.95
C VAL A 251 21.41 3.50 -11.76
N VAL A 252 20.93 3.08 -12.93
CA VAL A 252 21.61 2.05 -13.74
C VAL A 252 22.65 2.71 -14.63
N LEU A 253 23.93 2.46 -14.39
CA LEU A 253 25.02 3.06 -15.17
C LEU A 253 25.59 2.15 -16.26
N GLU A 254 25.34 0.84 -16.19
CA GLU A 254 25.87 -0.14 -17.14
C GLU A 254 24.81 -1.20 -17.45
N SER A 255 24.50 -1.42 -18.73
CA SER A 255 23.35 -2.26 -19.13
C SER A 255 23.48 -3.73 -18.73
N ARG A 256 24.71 -4.24 -18.60
CA ARG A 256 24.98 -5.63 -18.19
C ARG A 256 24.45 -6.01 -16.80
N PHE A 257 24.19 -5.03 -15.93
CA PHE A 257 23.66 -5.28 -14.58
C PHE A 257 22.14 -5.17 -14.49
N LEU A 258 21.47 -4.72 -15.55
CA LEU A 258 20.04 -4.38 -15.50
C LEU A 258 19.15 -5.57 -15.11
N SER A 259 19.41 -6.76 -15.64
CA SER A 259 18.68 -7.97 -15.24
C SER A 259 18.87 -8.32 -13.76
N GLN A 260 20.09 -8.17 -13.23
CA GLN A 260 20.36 -8.43 -11.82
C GLN A 260 19.66 -7.39 -10.94
N ILE A 261 19.80 -6.09 -11.27
CA ILE A 261 19.19 -4.99 -10.53
C ILE A 261 17.67 -5.14 -10.49
N LEU A 262 17.04 -5.46 -11.62
CA LEU A 262 15.58 -5.65 -11.65
C LEU A 262 15.15 -6.86 -10.81
N ALA A 263 15.85 -7.99 -10.89
CA ALA A 263 15.56 -9.16 -10.06
C ALA A 263 15.71 -8.86 -8.56
N GLU A 264 16.75 -8.10 -8.18
CA GLU A 264 16.95 -7.63 -6.81
C GLU A 264 15.84 -6.65 -6.38
N ALA A 265 15.47 -5.70 -7.23
CA ALA A 265 14.41 -4.73 -6.96
C ALA A 265 13.06 -5.41 -6.72
N ILE A 266 12.70 -6.43 -7.52
CA ILE A 266 11.50 -7.26 -7.31
C ILE A 266 11.58 -8.00 -5.98
N TYR A 267 12.72 -8.59 -5.66
CA TYR A 267 12.91 -9.26 -4.37
C TYR A 267 12.78 -8.30 -3.18
N VAL A 268 13.40 -7.11 -3.26
CA VAL A 268 13.33 -6.08 -2.22
C VAL A 268 11.91 -5.55 -2.08
N SER A 269 11.18 -5.27 -3.16
CA SER A 269 9.83 -4.71 -3.07
C SER A 269 8.86 -5.63 -2.30
N GLN A 270 9.01 -6.96 -2.43
CA GLN A 270 8.13 -7.96 -1.83
C GLN A 270 8.52 -8.41 -0.42
N ASN A 271 9.82 -8.50 -0.10
CA ASN A 271 10.28 -9.16 1.12
C ASN A 271 10.42 -8.20 2.31
N GLY A 272 10.22 -8.70 3.53
CA GLY A 272 10.05 -7.86 4.72
C GLY A 272 8.69 -7.15 4.71
N ARG A 273 8.66 -5.88 5.12
CA ARG A 273 7.51 -5.00 4.88
C ARG A 273 7.50 -4.59 3.39
N PRO A 274 6.48 -4.91 2.59
CA PRO A 274 6.51 -4.58 1.16
C PRO A 274 6.49 -3.08 0.90
N GLY A 275 6.88 -2.65 -0.29
CA GLY A 275 6.93 -1.23 -0.66
C GLY A 275 7.56 -0.98 -2.04
N PRO A 276 7.51 0.26 -2.55
CA PRO A 276 8.00 0.60 -3.88
C PRO A 276 9.54 0.60 -3.95
N VAL A 277 10.08 0.22 -5.12
CA VAL A 277 11.50 0.34 -5.46
C VAL A 277 11.62 1.07 -6.79
N LEU A 278 12.48 2.10 -6.85
CA LEU A 278 12.70 2.89 -8.05
C LEU A 278 13.95 2.41 -8.81
N ILE A 279 13.87 2.36 -10.14
CA ILE A 279 14.98 2.05 -11.04
C ILE A 279 15.03 3.15 -12.11
N ASP A 280 16.05 4.00 -12.02
CA ASP A 280 16.30 5.08 -12.97
C ASP A 280 17.26 4.61 -14.07
N ILE A 281 16.82 4.69 -15.33
CA ILE A 281 17.52 4.13 -16.49
C ILE A 281 17.87 5.25 -17.49
N PRO A 282 19.15 5.67 -17.54
CA PRO A 282 19.67 6.57 -18.56
C PRO A 282 19.41 6.05 -19.99
N LYS A 283 19.04 6.96 -20.89
CA LYS A 283 18.69 6.66 -22.28
C LYS A 283 19.73 5.79 -23.00
N ASN A 284 21.02 6.12 -22.86
CA ASN A 284 22.10 5.38 -23.51
C ASN A 284 22.28 3.96 -22.94
N VAL A 285 21.96 3.74 -21.67
CA VAL A 285 22.03 2.41 -21.03
C VAL A 285 20.93 1.49 -21.58
N GLY A 286 19.74 2.04 -21.86
CA GLY A 286 18.68 1.30 -22.55
C GLY A 286 19.08 0.79 -23.94
N LEU A 287 19.89 1.57 -24.68
CA LEU A 287 20.37 1.26 -26.03
C LEU A 287 21.66 0.41 -26.06
N GLU A 288 22.44 0.42 -24.98
CA GLU A 288 23.74 -0.22 -24.91
C GLU A 288 23.64 -1.74 -25.15
N LYS A 289 24.44 -2.26 -26.09
CA LYS A 289 24.52 -3.70 -26.38
C LYS A 289 25.38 -4.43 -25.35
N ILE A 290 24.82 -5.48 -24.77
CA ILE A 290 25.44 -6.39 -23.82
C ILE A 290 26.11 -7.53 -24.59
N LYS A 291 27.45 -7.64 -24.49
CA LYS A 291 28.23 -8.69 -25.16
C LYS A 291 27.93 -10.10 -24.63
N ARG A 292 27.73 -10.23 -23.31
CA ARG A 292 27.44 -11.50 -22.65
C ARG A 292 26.25 -11.32 -21.73
N PHE A 293 25.06 -11.48 -22.30
CA PHE A 293 23.82 -11.39 -21.54
C PHE A 293 23.69 -12.56 -20.56
N ILE A 294 23.35 -12.26 -19.30
CA ILE A 294 23.11 -13.25 -18.25
C ILE A 294 21.69 -13.05 -17.75
N PRO A 295 20.74 -13.92 -18.15
CA PRO A 295 19.37 -13.85 -17.67
C PRO A 295 19.31 -14.02 -16.15
N CYS A 296 18.47 -13.21 -15.49
CA CYS A 296 18.24 -13.29 -14.04
C CYS A 296 16.76 -13.53 -13.74
N TYR A 297 16.49 -14.14 -12.59
CA TYR A 297 15.12 -14.43 -12.13
C TYR A 297 14.96 -13.91 -10.71
N ALA A 298 13.85 -13.22 -10.43
CA ALA A 298 13.54 -12.76 -9.08
C ALA A 298 13.53 -13.91 -8.05
N THR A 299 13.11 -15.12 -8.47
CA THR A 299 13.05 -16.32 -7.63
C THR A 299 14.42 -16.88 -7.24
N THR A 300 15.47 -16.57 -8.00
CA THR A 300 16.85 -17.01 -7.74
C THR A 300 17.61 -16.05 -6.82
N VAL A 301 17.06 -14.87 -6.54
CA VAL A 301 17.66 -13.91 -5.63
C VAL A 301 17.41 -14.37 -4.19
N HIS A 302 18.46 -14.88 -3.56
CA HIS A 302 18.41 -15.29 -2.15
C HIS A 302 19.09 -14.30 -1.21
N LYS A 303 19.87 -13.36 -1.76
CA LYS A 303 20.69 -12.41 -1.04
C LYS A 303 20.82 -11.14 -1.87
N VAL A 304 20.48 -10.01 -1.27
CA VAL A 304 20.85 -8.69 -1.78
C VAL A 304 22.04 -8.22 -0.94
N LEU A 305 23.02 -7.56 -1.56
CA LEU A 305 24.16 -7.02 -0.85
C LEU A 305 23.68 -6.03 0.23
N GLY A 306 24.17 -6.19 1.46
CA GLY A 306 23.79 -5.33 2.59
C GLY A 306 22.37 -5.55 3.15
N TRP A 307 21.52 -6.37 2.52
CA TRP A 307 20.15 -6.60 2.97
C TRP A 307 19.76 -8.08 2.95
N ARG A 308 19.36 -8.61 4.12
CA ARG A 308 18.83 -9.98 4.24
C ARG A 308 17.64 -10.03 5.17
N TYR A 309 16.51 -10.47 4.62
CA TYR A 309 15.35 -10.83 5.42
C TYR A 309 15.56 -12.21 6.05
N LYS A 310 15.84 -12.25 7.36
CA LYS A 310 16.01 -13.51 8.13
C LYS A 310 14.96 -13.64 9.21
N PHE A 311 14.24 -14.76 9.19
CA PHE A 311 13.36 -15.16 10.29
C PHE A 311 14.19 -15.67 11.46
N LYS A 312 14.18 -14.95 12.58
CA LYS A 312 14.71 -15.46 13.85
C LYS A 312 13.69 -16.43 14.47
N ASN A 313 14.16 -17.57 14.98
CA ASN A 313 13.33 -18.49 15.72
C ASN A 313 12.90 -17.86 17.06
N GLN A 314 11.64 -17.43 17.17
CA GLN A 314 11.10 -16.76 18.36
C GLN A 314 10.08 -17.63 19.11
N THR A 315 10.34 -18.94 19.24
CA THR A 315 9.42 -19.87 19.93
C THR A 315 9.13 -19.42 21.36
N ASP A 316 10.15 -18.93 22.09
CA ASP A 316 9.99 -18.57 23.50
C ASP A 316 9.05 -17.37 23.68
N LYS A 317 9.17 -16.35 22.82
CA LYS A 317 8.21 -15.24 22.79
C LYS A 317 6.78 -15.70 22.48
N ILE A 318 6.62 -16.68 21.58
CA ILE A 318 5.30 -17.25 21.27
C ILE A 318 4.75 -18.02 22.49
N ARG A 319 5.59 -18.75 23.22
CA ARG A 319 5.19 -19.43 24.47
C ARG A 319 4.76 -18.43 25.53
N MET A 320 5.53 -17.35 25.73
CA MET A 320 5.17 -16.26 26.64
C MET A 320 3.85 -15.60 26.24
N ALA A 321 3.62 -15.37 24.95
CA ALA A 321 2.36 -14.83 24.43
C ALA A 321 1.18 -15.78 24.69
N LEU A 322 1.35 -17.09 24.51
CA LEU A 322 0.35 -18.10 24.85
C LEU A 322 0.07 -18.17 26.36
N GLN A 323 1.09 -18.00 27.20
CA GLN A 323 0.93 -17.90 28.64
C GLN A 323 0.10 -16.67 29.03
N ARG A 324 0.42 -15.49 28.47
CA ARG A 324 -0.38 -14.28 28.70
C ARG A 324 -1.83 -14.43 28.24
N LEU A 325 -2.05 -15.11 27.10
CA LEU A 325 -3.40 -15.46 26.65
C LEU A 325 -4.15 -16.36 27.63
N SER A 326 -3.45 -17.19 28.41
CA SER A 326 -4.09 -18.05 29.43
C SER A 326 -4.45 -17.34 30.73
N GLU A 327 -3.82 -16.19 30.98
CA GLU A 327 -3.97 -15.40 32.22
C GLU A 327 -4.97 -14.25 32.04
N CYS A 328 -5.33 -13.89 30.81
CA CYS A 328 -6.22 -12.79 30.50
C CYS A 328 -7.71 -13.19 30.60
N SER A 329 -8.61 -12.20 30.64
CA SER A 329 -10.07 -12.42 30.65
C SER A 329 -10.78 -11.78 29.45
N ARG A 330 -10.20 -10.71 28.87
CA ARG A 330 -10.79 -9.87 27.82
C ARG A 330 -9.81 -9.68 26.66
N PRO A 331 -9.45 -10.75 25.92
CA PRO A 331 -8.56 -10.64 24.77
C PRO A 331 -9.24 -9.96 23.58
N LEU A 332 -8.45 -9.26 22.77
CA LEU A 332 -8.88 -8.64 21.52
C LEU A 332 -7.82 -8.82 20.42
N LEU A 333 -8.26 -9.21 19.22
CA LEU A 333 -7.42 -9.21 18.04
C LEU A 333 -7.54 -7.88 17.29
N TYR A 334 -6.42 -7.17 17.15
CA TYR A 334 -6.29 -5.92 16.39
C TYR A 334 -5.52 -6.17 15.09
N ILE A 335 -6.23 -6.17 13.96
CA ILE A 335 -5.71 -6.69 12.69
C ILE A 335 -5.43 -5.57 11.69
N GLY A 336 -4.18 -5.50 11.22
CA GLY A 336 -3.75 -4.53 10.21
C GLY A 336 -3.57 -5.11 8.80
N GLY A 337 -3.19 -4.24 7.86
CA GLY A 337 -2.93 -4.62 6.46
C GLY A 337 -1.85 -5.70 6.27
N GLY A 338 -0.92 -5.85 7.23
CA GLY A 338 0.08 -6.92 7.18
C GLY A 338 -0.55 -8.31 7.11
N ALA A 339 -1.72 -8.53 7.75
CA ALA A 339 -2.41 -9.81 7.70
C ALA A 339 -3.01 -10.12 6.31
N VAL A 340 -3.42 -9.07 5.57
CA VAL A 340 -3.86 -9.18 4.17
C VAL A 340 -2.68 -9.54 3.27
N SER A 341 -1.57 -8.80 3.39
CA SER A 341 -0.36 -8.99 2.59
C SER A 341 0.26 -10.37 2.81
N SER A 342 0.33 -10.83 4.06
CA SER A 342 0.83 -12.16 4.46
C SER A 342 -0.12 -13.32 4.09
N GLN A 343 -1.34 -13.02 3.63
CA GLN A 343 -2.39 -14.00 3.34
C GLN A 343 -2.73 -14.89 4.55
N ALA A 344 -2.79 -14.29 5.74
CA ALA A 344 -2.91 -15.01 7.01
C ALA A 344 -4.35 -15.31 7.43
N GLY A 345 -5.36 -14.99 6.61
CA GLY A 345 -6.78 -15.05 6.99
C GLY A 345 -7.25 -16.40 7.53
N ARG A 346 -6.74 -17.52 6.98
CA ARG A 346 -7.11 -18.88 7.48
C ARG A 346 -6.55 -19.14 8.88
N GLN A 347 -5.28 -18.78 9.11
CA GLN A 347 -4.61 -18.93 10.40
C GLN A 347 -5.25 -18.02 11.45
N LEU A 348 -5.53 -16.78 11.06
CA LEU A 348 -6.22 -15.79 11.89
C LEU A 348 -7.59 -16.30 12.32
N ALA A 349 -8.40 -16.80 11.38
CA ALA A 349 -9.70 -17.35 11.68
C ALA A 349 -9.63 -18.54 12.64
N ARG A 350 -8.71 -19.48 12.41
CA ARG A 350 -8.49 -20.63 13.31
C ARG A 350 -8.07 -20.19 14.72
N PHE A 351 -7.21 -19.19 14.82
CA PHE A 351 -6.76 -18.65 16.09
C PHE A 351 -7.91 -17.99 16.86
N ALA A 352 -8.67 -17.11 16.21
CA ALA A 352 -9.84 -16.45 16.79
C ALA A 352 -10.91 -17.45 17.26
N TYR A 353 -11.25 -18.46 16.44
CA TYR A 353 -12.30 -19.43 16.75
C TYR A 353 -11.94 -20.38 17.89
N ARG A 354 -10.66 -20.68 18.11
CA ARG A 354 -10.25 -21.60 19.19
C ARG A 354 -10.78 -21.15 20.55
N TYR A 355 -10.75 -19.83 20.79
CA TYR A 355 -11.14 -19.23 22.07
C TYR A 355 -12.28 -18.22 21.98
N GLN A 356 -12.88 -18.03 20.80
CA GLN A 356 -13.93 -17.02 20.57
C GLN A 356 -13.46 -15.59 20.83
N ILE A 357 -12.23 -15.26 20.42
CA ILE A 357 -11.65 -13.93 20.61
C ILE A 357 -12.29 -12.96 19.59
N PRO A 358 -12.87 -11.83 20.03
CA PRO A 358 -13.36 -10.79 19.13
C PRO A 358 -12.24 -10.22 18.25
N VAL A 359 -12.59 -9.81 17.03
CA VAL A 359 -11.66 -9.36 16.00
C VAL A 359 -12.08 -8.00 15.48
N THR A 360 -11.18 -7.03 15.52
CA THR A 360 -11.34 -5.74 14.87
C THR A 360 -10.23 -5.50 13.84
N THR A 361 -10.52 -4.72 12.81
CA THR A 361 -9.61 -4.46 11.69
C THR A 361 -9.34 -2.97 11.52
N THR A 362 -8.13 -2.59 11.15
CA THR A 362 -7.87 -1.26 10.58
C THR A 362 -8.54 -1.12 9.20
N LEU A 363 -8.56 0.10 8.64
CA LEU A 363 -8.95 0.35 7.26
C LEU A 363 -8.19 -0.54 6.26
N THR A 364 -6.87 -0.68 6.41
CA THR A 364 -6.04 -1.53 5.54
C THR A 364 -6.15 -3.02 5.85
N GLY A 365 -6.67 -3.37 7.04
CA GLY A 365 -6.92 -4.74 7.47
C GLY A 365 -8.25 -5.32 7.01
N LYS A 366 -9.15 -4.51 6.41
CA LYS A 366 -10.44 -4.98 5.90
C LYS A 366 -10.27 -6.17 4.96
N GLY A 367 -11.10 -7.20 5.15
CA GLY A 367 -11.03 -8.46 4.42
C GLY A 367 -9.97 -9.47 4.90
N ALA A 368 -9.11 -9.14 5.88
CA ALA A 368 -8.22 -10.12 6.52
C ALA A 368 -9.01 -11.18 7.32
N PHE A 369 -10.15 -10.77 7.88
CA PHE A 369 -11.10 -11.61 8.60
C PHE A 369 -12.49 -11.46 7.96
N ASN A 370 -13.31 -12.49 8.01
CA ASN A 370 -14.65 -12.43 7.43
C ASN A 370 -15.55 -11.53 8.30
N GLU A 371 -15.91 -10.36 7.79
CA GLU A 371 -16.72 -9.37 8.52
C GLU A 371 -18.17 -9.81 8.76
N ASN A 372 -18.66 -10.82 8.04
CA ASN A 372 -19.95 -11.48 8.34
C ASN A 372 -19.86 -12.44 9.53
N ASN A 373 -18.67 -12.71 10.05
CA ASN A 373 -18.53 -13.57 11.21
C ASN A 373 -18.98 -12.87 12.49
N ARG A 374 -19.60 -13.62 13.40
CA ARG A 374 -20.06 -13.13 14.71
C ARG A 374 -18.95 -12.54 15.60
N LEU A 375 -17.70 -12.97 15.43
CA LEU A 375 -16.55 -12.41 16.16
C LEU A 375 -16.06 -11.07 15.57
N SER A 376 -16.57 -10.65 14.41
CA SER A 376 -16.17 -9.40 13.78
C SER A 376 -16.82 -8.20 14.46
N LEU A 377 -15.97 -7.30 14.93
CA LEU A 377 -16.32 -5.98 15.44
C LEU A 377 -16.20 -4.89 14.37
N GLY A 378 -15.83 -5.24 13.14
CA GLY A 378 -15.63 -4.26 12.07
C GLY A 378 -14.42 -3.37 12.32
N MET A 379 -14.44 -2.18 11.69
CA MET A 379 -13.35 -1.23 11.74
C MET A 379 -13.27 -0.51 13.10
N LEU A 380 -12.07 -0.33 13.65
CA LEU A 380 -11.80 0.56 14.79
C LEU A 380 -11.15 1.87 14.35
N GLY A 381 -11.08 2.84 15.27
CA GLY A 381 -10.41 4.12 15.07
C GLY A 381 -11.38 5.28 15.02
N MET A 382 -10.92 6.39 14.42
CA MET A 382 -11.65 7.66 14.33
C MET A 382 -13.09 7.46 13.85
N HIS A 383 -13.30 6.84 12.68
CA HIS A 383 -14.64 6.52 12.17
C HIS A 383 -15.01 5.04 12.31
N GLY A 384 -14.41 4.38 13.30
CA GLY A 384 -14.68 2.98 13.63
C GLY A 384 -16.06 2.78 14.27
N THR A 385 -16.39 1.51 14.50
CA THR A 385 -17.61 1.15 15.23
C THR A 385 -17.41 1.41 16.73
N VAL A 386 -18.48 1.84 17.41
CA VAL A 386 -18.45 2.07 18.87
C VAL A 386 -18.00 0.81 19.60
N TYR A 387 -18.57 -0.34 19.24
CA TYR A 387 -18.26 -1.62 19.87
C TYR A 387 -16.82 -2.10 19.63
N ALA A 388 -16.18 -1.76 18.51
CA ALA A 388 -14.75 -2.03 18.31
C ALA A 388 -13.89 -1.16 19.22
N ASN A 389 -14.17 0.15 19.26
CA ASN A 389 -13.42 1.11 20.08
C ASN A 389 -13.59 0.84 21.59
N PHE A 390 -14.81 0.55 22.05
CA PHE A 390 -15.09 0.13 23.42
C PHE A 390 -14.36 -1.17 23.77
N SER A 391 -14.29 -2.11 22.84
CA SER A 391 -13.53 -3.35 23.04
C SER A 391 -12.03 -3.08 23.25
N VAL A 392 -11.46 -2.13 22.51
CA VAL A 392 -10.05 -1.73 22.70
C VAL A 392 -9.84 -1.07 24.06
N ALA A 393 -10.70 -0.13 24.44
CA ALA A 393 -10.59 0.58 25.71
C ALA A 393 -10.76 -0.33 26.95
N ASN A 394 -11.44 -1.47 26.78
CA ASN A 394 -11.79 -2.37 27.88
C ASN A 394 -11.10 -3.74 27.81
N CYS A 395 -10.26 -4.01 26.81
CA CYS A 395 -9.49 -5.25 26.76
C CYS A 395 -8.37 -5.27 27.83
N ASP A 396 -8.00 -6.46 28.28
CA ASP A 396 -6.84 -6.68 29.16
C ASP A 396 -5.66 -7.34 28.44
N LEU A 397 -5.88 -7.83 27.21
CA LEU A 397 -4.86 -8.33 26.31
C LEU A 397 -5.19 -7.89 24.87
N LEU A 398 -4.31 -7.08 24.29
CA LEU A 398 -4.40 -6.66 22.89
C LEU A 398 -3.35 -7.41 22.07
N ILE A 399 -3.79 -8.16 21.07
CA ILE A 399 -2.89 -8.84 20.13
C ILE A 399 -2.94 -8.08 18.80
N ALA A 400 -1.97 -7.21 18.59
CA ALA A 400 -1.78 -6.47 17.36
C ALA A 400 -1.09 -7.35 16.31
N VAL A 401 -1.73 -7.55 15.16
CA VAL A 401 -1.26 -8.44 14.10
C VAL A 401 -1.14 -7.67 12.80
N GLY A 402 0.10 -7.33 12.42
CA GLY A 402 0.41 -6.60 11.18
C GLY A 402 -0.14 -5.20 11.13
N ALA A 403 -0.17 -4.51 12.28
CA ALA A 403 -0.71 -3.17 12.46
C ALA A 403 0.34 -2.25 13.09
N ARG A 404 0.31 -0.96 12.74
CA ARG A 404 1.35 0.03 13.08
C ARG A 404 0.94 1.08 14.13
N PHE A 405 -0.20 0.89 14.81
CA PHE A 405 -0.74 1.85 15.79
C PHE A 405 -0.77 3.29 15.24
N ASP A 406 -1.42 3.46 14.10
CA ASP A 406 -1.60 4.74 13.42
C ASP A 406 -2.48 5.70 14.22
N ASP A 407 -2.24 7.00 14.12
CA ASP A 407 -2.96 8.03 14.91
C ASP A 407 -4.47 8.07 14.62
N ARG A 408 -4.88 7.78 13.39
CA ARG A 408 -6.30 7.62 13.01
C ARG A 408 -6.97 6.44 13.68
N VAL A 409 -6.19 5.48 14.18
CA VAL A 409 -6.71 4.36 14.97
C VAL A 409 -6.64 4.66 16.47
N THR A 410 -5.51 5.20 16.93
CA THR A 410 -5.25 5.29 18.37
C THR A 410 -5.93 6.46 19.06
N GLY A 411 -6.34 7.50 18.31
CA GLY A 411 -6.80 8.74 18.91
C GLY A 411 -5.74 9.26 19.91
N LYS A 412 -6.17 9.57 21.14
CA LYS A 412 -5.23 9.88 22.23
C LYS A 412 -4.43 8.64 22.66
N LEU A 413 -3.16 8.61 22.25
CA LEU A 413 -2.27 7.47 22.40
C LEU A 413 -2.06 6.99 23.84
N GLN A 414 -2.07 7.89 24.83
CA GLN A 414 -1.95 7.50 26.25
C GLN A 414 -3.13 6.61 26.69
N ASP A 415 -4.33 6.93 26.21
CA ASP A 415 -5.58 6.27 26.60
C ASP A 415 -5.84 5.01 25.78
N PHE A 416 -5.23 4.90 24.59
CA PHE A 416 -5.37 3.73 23.73
C PHE A 416 -4.89 2.45 24.41
N ALA A 417 -5.81 1.49 24.60
CA ALA A 417 -5.55 0.18 25.19
C ALA A 417 -4.73 0.24 26.50
N CYS A 418 -4.92 1.29 27.31
CA CYS A 418 -4.11 1.56 28.50
C CYS A 418 -4.25 0.48 29.60
N LYS A 419 -5.36 -0.28 29.59
CA LYS A 419 -5.64 -1.38 30.51
C LYS A 419 -5.11 -2.75 30.04
N ALA A 420 -4.50 -2.81 28.85
CA ALA A 420 -4.15 -4.05 28.18
C ALA A 420 -2.64 -4.35 28.21
N PHE A 421 -2.29 -5.63 28.40
CA PHE A 421 -1.00 -6.13 27.99
C PHE A 421 -0.96 -6.24 26.46
N ILE A 422 0.08 -5.71 25.81
CA ILE A 422 0.14 -5.66 24.35
C ILE A 422 1.12 -6.69 23.80
N ILE A 423 0.63 -7.57 22.93
CA ILE A 423 1.44 -8.44 22.07
C ILE A 423 1.41 -7.85 20.66
N HIS A 424 2.58 -7.57 20.08
CA HIS A 424 2.70 -7.00 18.75
C HIS A 424 3.46 -7.93 17.82
N ILE A 425 2.77 -8.40 16.79
CA ILE A 425 3.32 -9.26 15.74
C ILE A 425 3.43 -8.41 14.47
N ASP A 426 4.65 -8.13 14.05
CA ASP A 426 4.91 -7.37 12.83
C ASP A 426 6.08 -7.96 12.05
N VAL A 427 6.08 -7.77 10.73
CA VAL A 427 7.19 -8.18 9.88
C VAL A 427 8.38 -7.22 10.00
N ASP A 428 8.11 -5.96 10.35
CA ASP A 428 9.10 -4.90 10.48
C ASP A 428 9.48 -4.69 11.95
N GLU A 429 10.76 -4.89 12.26
CA GLU A 429 11.29 -4.67 13.62
C GLU A 429 11.19 -3.19 14.03
N ALA A 430 11.23 -2.26 13.07
CA ALA A 430 11.14 -0.82 13.34
C ALA A 430 9.74 -0.37 13.79
N GLU A 431 8.71 -1.16 13.54
CA GLU A 431 7.33 -0.86 13.98
C GLU A 431 7.05 -1.33 15.41
N ILE A 432 7.81 -2.31 15.90
CA ILE A 432 7.65 -2.85 17.25
C ILE A 432 8.06 -1.79 18.29
N GLY A 433 7.10 -1.35 19.10
CA GLY A 433 7.36 -0.37 20.16
C GLY A 433 7.54 1.07 19.67
N LYS A 434 7.28 1.36 18.37
CA LYS A 434 7.49 2.69 17.80
C LYS A 434 6.55 3.74 18.40
N ASN A 435 5.24 3.47 18.37
CA ASN A 435 4.21 4.39 18.87
C ASN A 435 3.71 3.97 20.25
N LYS A 436 3.49 2.67 20.48
CA LYS A 436 2.95 2.15 21.74
C LYS A 436 3.93 1.19 22.38
N ASN A 437 4.16 1.32 23.68
CA ASN A 437 4.96 0.36 24.44
C ASN A 437 4.30 -1.02 24.39
N VAL A 438 5.07 -2.03 23.98
CA VAL A 438 4.59 -3.41 23.83
C VAL A 438 5.20 -4.29 24.92
N GLY A 439 4.42 -5.23 25.44
CA GLY A 439 4.91 -6.22 26.39
C GLY A 439 5.70 -7.34 25.71
N ILE A 440 5.23 -7.82 24.56
CA ILE A 440 5.91 -8.84 23.75
C ILE A 440 5.88 -8.43 22.28
N GLY A 441 7.05 -8.18 21.69
CA GLY A 441 7.22 -7.96 20.24
C GLY A 441 7.73 -9.21 19.52
N ILE A 442 6.99 -9.70 18.52
CA ILE A 442 7.32 -10.89 17.71
C ILE A 442 7.55 -10.45 16.26
N VAL A 443 8.80 -10.55 15.81
CA VAL A 443 9.17 -10.11 14.45
C VAL A 443 9.04 -11.24 13.42
N GLY A 444 8.20 -11.09 12.42
CA GLY A 444 8.15 -11.97 11.26
C GLY A 444 6.80 -11.98 10.54
N ASP A 445 6.80 -12.61 9.37
CA ASP A 445 5.59 -12.91 8.60
C ASP A 445 4.47 -13.52 9.45
N ILE A 446 3.32 -12.85 9.41
CA ILE A 446 2.16 -13.12 10.26
C ILE A 446 1.62 -14.53 10.04
N LYS A 447 1.51 -14.99 8.79
CA LYS A 447 1.02 -16.33 8.46
C LYS A 447 1.92 -17.40 9.09
N LYS A 448 3.25 -17.25 9.01
CA LYS A 448 4.21 -18.17 9.65
C LYS A 448 4.10 -18.12 11.17
N ILE A 449 4.04 -16.94 11.77
CA ILE A 449 3.93 -16.78 13.23
C ILE A 449 2.63 -17.40 13.74
N LEU A 450 1.47 -17.06 13.16
CA LEU A 450 0.18 -17.63 13.57
C LEU A 450 0.09 -19.14 13.34
N THR A 451 0.73 -19.66 12.28
CA THR A 451 0.84 -21.11 12.08
C THR A 451 1.60 -21.76 13.24
N LYS A 452 2.68 -21.14 13.71
CA LYS A 452 3.46 -21.63 14.84
C LYS A 452 2.71 -21.53 16.17
N PHE A 453 1.93 -20.48 16.40
CA PHE A 453 0.97 -20.40 17.52
C PHE A 453 0.06 -21.63 17.53
N LEU A 454 -0.61 -21.91 16.41
CA LEU A 454 -1.53 -23.05 16.28
C LEU A 454 -0.84 -24.39 16.54
N LEU A 455 0.37 -24.60 15.96
CA LEU A 455 1.15 -25.82 16.17
C LEU A 455 1.53 -26.05 17.64
N LEU A 456 1.99 -25.00 18.33
CA LEU A 456 2.33 -25.10 19.75
C LEU A 456 1.10 -25.40 20.60
N MET A 457 -0.03 -24.76 20.31
CA MET A 457 -1.30 -24.99 21.02
C MET A 457 -1.83 -26.42 20.89
N ASP A 458 -1.43 -27.17 19.85
CA ASP A 458 -1.84 -28.55 19.64
C ASP A 458 -0.94 -29.57 20.34
N ARG A 459 0.23 -29.16 20.84
CA ARG A 459 1.15 -30.07 21.53
C ARG A 459 0.59 -30.56 22.88
N PRO A 460 0.86 -31.81 23.29
CA PRO A 460 0.44 -32.35 24.59
C PRO A 460 0.94 -31.53 25.79
N GLU A 461 2.18 -31.05 25.73
CA GLU A 461 2.82 -30.20 26.75
C GLU A 461 2.09 -28.86 26.99
N HIS A 462 1.26 -28.44 26.03
CA HIS A 462 0.48 -27.20 26.07
C HIS A 462 -1.02 -27.43 26.31
N ARG A 463 -1.44 -28.64 26.76
CA ARG A 463 -2.83 -28.93 27.13
C ARG A 463 -3.39 -28.03 28.23
N TRP A 464 -2.55 -27.44 29.07
CA TRP A 464 -2.96 -26.47 30.09
C TRP A 464 -3.70 -25.25 29.49
N LEU A 465 -3.41 -24.89 28.24
CA LEU A 465 -4.13 -23.88 27.46
C LEU A 465 -5.60 -24.25 27.13
N LYS A 466 -6.07 -25.45 27.51
CA LYS A 466 -7.42 -25.97 27.16
C LYS A 466 -8.45 -25.94 28.31
N LYS A 467 -8.07 -25.64 29.57
CA LYS A 467 -9.01 -25.46 30.72
C LYS A 467 -9.43 -23.97 30.88
N PRO A 468 -10.59 -23.65 31.50
CA PRO A 468 -11.75 -23.04 30.85
C PRO A 468 -11.64 -21.53 30.52
N LEU A 469 -10.66 -21.15 29.68
CA LEU A 469 -10.63 -19.84 29.01
C LEU A 469 -11.97 -19.52 28.31
N ARG A 470 -12.68 -20.55 27.86
CA ARG A 470 -13.99 -20.42 27.20
C ARG A 470 -15.06 -19.76 28.06
N LYS A 471 -15.09 -19.93 29.39
CA LYS A 471 -16.18 -19.38 30.20
C LYS A 471 -16.03 -17.86 30.34
N GLU A 472 -14.83 -17.40 30.69
CA GLU A 472 -14.54 -15.96 30.80
C GLU A 472 -14.57 -15.27 29.43
N PHE A 473 -13.98 -15.87 28.39
CA PHE A 473 -14.00 -15.26 27.06
C PHE A 473 -15.41 -15.23 26.46
N LYS A 474 -16.28 -16.18 26.83
CA LYS A 474 -17.69 -16.13 26.43
C LYS A 474 -18.42 -14.95 27.08
N LYS A 475 -18.11 -14.61 28.35
CA LYS A 475 -18.66 -13.39 29.00
C LYS A 475 -18.16 -12.14 28.28
N TRP A 476 -16.85 -12.08 27.99
CA TRP A 476 -16.27 -10.97 27.25
C TRP A 476 -16.89 -10.81 25.86
N TYR A 477 -16.95 -11.90 25.09
CA TYR A 477 -17.62 -11.92 23.79
C TYR A 477 -19.09 -11.45 23.90
N LYS A 478 -19.85 -11.93 24.90
CA LYS A 478 -21.22 -11.47 25.12
C LYS A 478 -21.29 -9.95 25.32
N LYS A 479 -20.38 -9.37 26.12
CA LYS A 479 -20.30 -7.92 26.31
C LYS A 479 -20.06 -7.16 25.00
N THR A 480 -19.19 -7.68 24.12
CA THR A 480 -18.97 -7.06 22.80
C THR A 480 -20.20 -7.12 21.90
N ILE A 481 -21.03 -8.17 22.02
CA ILE A 481 -22.30 -8.29 21.31
C ILE A 481 -23.36 -7.35 21.88
N GLU A 482 -23.42 -7.20 23.21
CA GLU A 482 -24.30 -6.23 23.87
C GLU A 482 -24.04 -4.81 23.33
N TRP A 483 -22.77 -4.37 23.28
CA TRP A 483 -22.43 -3.07 22.67
C TRP A 483 -22.77 -2.98 21.19
N LYS A 484 -22.65 -4.08 20.44
CA LYS A 484 -23.02 -4.09 19.02
C LYS A 484 -24.52 -3.96 18.79
N GLN A 485 -25.33 -4.45 19.74
CA GLN A 485 -26.79 -4.32 19.74
C GLN A 485 -27.23 -2.94 20.21
N GLU A 486 -26.52 -2.37 21.18
CA GLU A 486 -26.76 -1.03 21.74
C GLU A 486 -26.36 0.08 20.76
N PHE A 487 -25.22 -0.10 20.07
CA PHE A 487 -24.64 0.88 19.13
C PHE A 487 -24.45 0.29 17.72
N PRO A 488 -25.53 -0.10 17.02
CA PRO A 488 -25.43 -0.59 15.66
C PRO A 488 -25.00 0.53 14.70
N LEU A 489 -24.26 0.17 13.64
CA LEU A 489 -24.11 1.07 12.49
C LEU A 489 -25.44 1.06 11.72
N LEU A 490 -26.20 2.14 11.85
CA LEU A 490 -27.46 2.31 11.14
C LEU A 490 -27.22 3.11 9.86
N PRO A 491 -27.57 2.57 8.67
CA PRO A 491 -27.46 3.30 7.40
C PRO A 491 -28.42 4.49 7.32
N ILE A 492 -29.38 4.56 8.23
CA ILE A 492 -30.25 5.70 8.46
C ILE A 492 -29.81 6.24 9.82
N PRO A 493 -29.21 7.45 9.91
CA PRO A 493 -28.87 8.07 11.19
C PRO A 493 -29.99 7.90 12.23
N GLY A 494 -29.60 7.61 13.47
CA GLY A 494 -30.54 7.58 14.57
C GLY A 494 -31.23 8.93 14.71
N ASP A 495 -32.56 8.90 14.61
CA ASP A 495 -33.54 9.96 14.85
C ASP A 495 -34.00 10.84 13.65
N TYR A 496 -34.67 10.21 12.68
CA TYR A 496 -35.44 10.89 11.62
C TYR A 496 -36.82 11.36 12.08
N SER A 497 -37.20 11.19 13.35
CA SER A 497 -38.47 11.72 13.86
C SER A 497 -38.55 13.26 13.84
N LEU A 498 -37.40 13.91 13.59
CA LEU A 498 -37.21 15.36 13.52
C LEU A 498 -37.08 15.91 12.08
N LEU A 499 -37.02 15.07 11.04
CA LEU A 499 -37.07 15.57 9.67
C LEU A 499 -38.52 15.89 9.28
N PRO A 500 -38.78 17.03 8.60
CA PRO A 500 -40.11 17.31 8.07
C PRO A 500 -40.61 16.15 7.21
N LYS A 501 -41.91 15.82 7.27
CA LYS A 501 -42.58 14.79 6.43
C LYS A 501 -42.45 15.00 4.91
N THR A 502 -41.74 16.03 4.47
CA THR A 502 -41.41 16.33 3.08
C THR A 502 -40.03 15.79 2.66
N VAL A 503 -39.30 15.09 3.55
CA VAL A 503 -37.94 14.57 3.36
C VAL A 503 -37.92 13.06 3.06
N ASP A 504 -39.07 12.43 2.86
CA ASP A 504 -39.24 10.97 2.83
C ASP A 504 -38.48 10.23 1.70
N ASP A 505 -37.95 10.95 0.69
CA ASP A 505 -37.26 10.34 -0.46
C ASP A 505 -35.85 10.91 -0.76
N VAL A 506 -35.25 11.66 0.16
CA VAL A 506 -33.87 12.17 -0.04
C VAL A 506 -32.86 11.03 0.01
N LEU A 507 -31.94 10.99 -0.97
CA LEU A 507 -30.92 9.95 -1.05
C LEU A 507 -29.79 10.15 -0.03
N LEU A 508 -29.61 9.18 0.87
CA LEU A 508 -28.51 9.18 1.84
C LEU A 508 -27.26 8.45 1.29
N PRO A 509 -26.04 8.95 1.54
CA PRO A 509 -24.82 8.29 1.04
C PRO A 509 -24.62 6.89 1.64
N GLN A 510 -24.99 6.68 2.90
CA GLN A 510 -24.94 5.37 3.56
C GLN A 510 -25.88 4.37 2.88
N THR A 511 -27.09 4.82 2.48
CA THR A 511 -28.08 3.98 1.78
C THR A 511 -27.55 3.54 0.41
N VAL A 512 -26.90 4.43 -0.35
CA VAL A 512 -26.25 4.08 -1.63
C VAL A 512 -25.25 2.96 -1.43
N ILE A 513 -24.31 3.14 -0.51
CA ILE A 513 -23.20 2.21 -0.27
C ILE A 513 -23.69 0.88 0.31
N LYS A 514 -24.66 0.91 1.21
CA LYS A 514 -25.25 -0.30 1.80
C LYS A 514 -25.98 -1.12 0.74
N THR A 515 -26.82 -0.46 -0.07
CA THR A 515 -27.57 -1.11 -1.16
C THR A 515 -26.64 -1.70 -2.20
N LEU A 516 -25.60 -0.94 -2.60
CA LEU A 516 -24.53 -1.41 -3.48
C LEU A 516 -23.86 -2.67 -2.96
N THR A 517 -23.50 -2.68 -1.67
CA THR A 517 -22.86 -3.83 -1.01
C THR A 517 -23.79 -5.05 -0.98
N ASP A 518 -25.09 -4.85 -0.78
CA ASP A 518 -26.07 -5.95 -0.78
C ASP A 518 -26.25 -6.56 -2.18
N ILE A 519 -26.23 -5.74 -3.24
CA ILE A 519 -26.35 -6.19 -4.63
C ILE A 519 -25.06 -6.85 -5.14
N ARG A 520 -23.88 -6.37 -4.70
CA ARG A 520 -22.56 -6.89 -5.12
C ARG A 520 -21.62 -7.15 -3.92
N PRO A 521 -21.91 -8.16 -3.07
CA PRO A 521 -21.14 -8.43 -1.86
C PRO A 521 -19.72 -9.00 -2.10
N TYR A 522 -19.36 -9.28 -3.35
CA TYR A 522 -18.07 -9.86 -3.73
C TYR A 522 -17.23 -8.97 -4.66
N ALA A 523 -17.72 -7.77 -4.98
CA ALA A 523 -17.01 -6.84 -5.84
C ALA A 523 -15.65 -6.44 -5.26
N ILE A 524 -14.74 -6.08 -6.16
CA ILE A 524 -13.51 -5.37 -5.80
C ILE A 524 -13.88 -3.90 -5.64
N ILE A 525 -13.75 -3.40 -4.42
CA ILE A 525 -14.08 -2.02 -4.09
C ILE A 525 -12.80 -1.20 -4.05
N THR A 526 -12.79 -0.15 -4.85
CA THR A 526 -11.82 0.93 -4.77
C THR A 526 -12.49 2.17 -4.22
N THR A 527 -11.78 2.98 -3.45
CA THR A 527 -12.30 4.26 -2.98
C THR A 527 -11.30 5.37 -3.19
N ASP A 528 -11.81 6.58 -3.35
CA ASP A 528 -11.05 7.78 -3.07
C ASP A 528 -11.00 8.08 -1.56
N VAL A 529 -10.80 9.34 -1.17
CA VAL A 529 -10.56 9.79 0.20
C VAL A 529 -11.57 10.85 0.59
N GLY A 530 -12.19 10.68 1.76
CA GLY A 530 -13.23 11.58 2.27
C GLY A 530 -14.31 10.85 3.04
N GLN A 531 -15.50 11.44 3.18
CA GLN A 531 -16.62 10.80 3.87
C GLN A 531 -17.09 9.53 3.15
N HIS A 532 -17.17 9.55 1.82
CA HIS A 532 -17.51 8.37 1.00
C HIS A 532 -16.58 7.17 1.27
N GLN A 533 -15.29 7.42 1.52
CA GLN A 533 -14.32 6.39 1.92
C GLN A 533 -14.69 5.75 3.26
N MET A 534 -15.06 6.57 4.24
CA MET A 534 -15.40 6.09 5.59
C MET A 534 -16.75 5.36 5.60
N TRP A 535 -17.77 5.88 4.92
CA TRP A 535 -19.05 5.17 4.75
C TRP A 535 -18.84 3.84 4.00
N ALA A 536 -18.02 3.82 2.95
CA ALA A 536 -17.65 2.57 2.27
C ALA A 536 -16.96 1.60 3.24
N ALA A 537 -16.05 2.09 4.09
CA ALA A 537 -15.36 1.24 5.06
C ALA A 537 -16.31 0.68 6.14
N GLN A 538 -17.34 1.44 6.53
CA GLN A 538 -18.34 1.07 7.53
C GLN A 538 -19.37 0.07 7.00
N TYR A 539 -19.90 0.30 5.79
CA TYR A 539 -21.04 -0.46 5.26
C TYR A 539 -20.66 -1.58 4.30
N THR A 540 -19.49 -1.51 3.67
CA THR A 540 -19.02 -2.56 2.77
C THR A 540 -18.28 -3.66 3.52
N LYS A 541 -18.71 -4.91 3.31
CA LYS A 541 -18.04 -6.10 3.83
C LYS A 541 -17.23 -6.76 2.72
N CYS A 542 -15.91 -6.72 2.83
CA CYS A 542 -15.02 -7.23 1.79
C CYS A 542 -14.39 -8.57 2.14
N LYS A 543 -14.05 -9.34 1.11
CA LYS A 543 -13.10 -10.47 1.21
C LYS A 543 -11.66 -9.95 1.09
N ARG A 544 -10.69 -10.83 1.36
CA ARG A 544 -9.25 -10.56 1.23
C ARG A 544 -8.93 -9.96 -0.15
N ARG A 545 -8.16 -8.86 -0.18
CA ARG A 545 -7.74 -8.15 -1.41
C ARG A 545 -8.91 -7.63 -2.29
N LYS A 546 -10.08 -7.42 -1.69
CA LYS A 546 -11.26 -6.81 -2.34
C LYS A 546 -11.55 -5.39 -1.83
N TRP A 547 -10.69 -4.84 -0.97
CA TRP A 547 -10.74 -3.47 -0.47
C TRP A 547 -9.45 -2.75 -0.85
N LEU A 548 -9.56 -1.69 -1.64
CA LEU A 548 -8.44 -0.90 -2.14
C LEU A 548 -8.71 0.57 -1.85
N SER A 549 -7.94 1.15 -0.94
CA SER A 549 -8.13 2.52 -0.50
C SER A 549 -6.78 3.08 -0.07
N SER A 550 -6.53 4.36 -0.39
CA SER A 550 -5.36 5.09 0.09
C SER A 550 -5.57 5.47 1.55
N ALA A 551 -4.83 4.84 2.46
CA ALA A 551 -5.04 4.99 3.90
C ALA A 551 -3.94 5.83 4.56
N GLY A 552 -2.68 5.45 4.38
CA GLY A 552 -1.56 6.09 5.05
C GLY A 552 -1.30 7.52 4.59
N LEU A 553 -1.36 7.77 3.28
CA LEU A 553 -1.20 9.13 2.73
C LEU A 553 -2.54 9.88 2.60
N GLY A 554 -3.66 9.17 2.39
CA GLY A 554 -4.95 9.80 2.16
C GLY A 554 -5.02 10.57 0.83
N THR A 555 -4.58 9.95 -0.27
CA THR A 555 -4.50 10.57 -1.60
C THR A 555 -5.86 10.61 -2.31
N MET A 556 -6.44 11.80 -2.50
CA MET A 556 -7.57 12.01 -3.41
C MET A 556 -7.14 11.76 -4.87
N GLY A 557 -8.03 11.18 -5.68
CA GLY A 557 -7.74 10.76 -7.05
C GLY A 557 -7.11 9.37 -7.17
N PHE A 558 -7.02 8.61 -6.08
CA PHE A 558 -6.53 7.23 -6.06
C PHE A 558 -7.54 6.23 -6.63
N GLY A 559 -8.84 6.43 -6.37
CA GLY A 559 -9.88 5.43 -6.56
C GLY A 559 -10.00 4.97 -8.01
N LEU A 560 -10.14 5.90 -8.95
CA LEU A 560 -10.33 5.59 -10.36
C LEU A 560 -9.11 4.89 -11.00
N PRO A 561 -7.86 5.37 -10.84
CA PRO A 561 -6.69 4.63 -11.30
C PRO A 561 -6.51 3.26 -10.61
N ALA A 562 -6.78 3.15 -9.31
CA ALA A 562 -6.69 1.86 -8.62
C ALA A 562 -7.71 0.84 -9.19
N ALA A 563 -8.89 1.31 -9.60
CA ALA A 563 -9.89 0.49 -10.29
C ALA A 563 -9.40 -0.01 -11.65
N ILE A 564 -8.68 0.84 -12.40
CA ILE A 564 -8.00 0.43 -13.64
C ILE A 564 -7.03 -0.72 -13.36
N GLY A 565 -6.17 -0.59 -12.35
CA GLY A 565 -5.26 -1.64 -11.93
C GLY A 565 -5.96 -2.95 -11.58
N ALA A 566 -7.05 -2.87 -10.81
CA ALA A 566 -7.82 -4.03 -10.41
C ALA A 566 -8.57 -4.70 -11.57
N ALA A 567 -9.10 -3.92 -12.52
CA ALA A 567 -9.74 -4.44 -13.73
C ALA A 567 -8.74 -5.15 -14.65
N VAL A 568 -7.50 -4.68 -14.70
CA VAL A 568 -6.42 -5.37 -15.42
C VAL A 568 -6.07 -6.70 -14.75
N ALA A 569 -5.97 -6.73 -13.41
CA ALA A 569 -5.73 -7.97 -12.67
C ALA A 569 -6.90 -8.97 -12.78
N TYR A 570 -8.14 -8.48 -12.83
CA TYR A 570 -9.35 -9.29 -12.86
C TYR A 570 -10.39 -8.80 -13.88
N PRO A 571 -10.19 -9.05 -15.18
CA PRO A 571 -11.05 -8.49 -16.25
C PRO A 571 -12.50 -8.96 -16.22
N LYS A 572 -12.82 -10.01 -15.45
CA LYS A 572 -14.16 -10.62 -15.37
C LYS A 572 -14.86 -10.38 -14.04
N GLU A 573 -14.19 -9.79 -13.06
CA GLU A 573 -14.78 -9.49 -11.75
C GLU A 573 -15.50 -8.14 -11.79
N ASP A 574 -16.45 -7.94 -10.87
CA ASP A 574 -17.07 -6.62 -10.71
C ASP A 574 -16.11 -5.70 -9.97
N ILE A 575 -15.66 -4.65 -10.66
CA ILE A 575 -14.82 -3.58 -10.11
C ILE A 575 -15.69 -2.34 -9.90
N ILE A 576 -15.74 -1.85 -8.66
CA ILE A 576 -16.58 -0.71 -8.30
C ILE A 576 -15.70 0.35 -7.65
N CYS A 577 -15.71 1.56 -8.22
CA CYS A 577 -15.05 2.74 -7.68
C CYS A 577 -16.09 3.59 -6.95
N ILE A 578 -16.01 3.66 -5.63
CA ILE A 578 -16.83 4.56 -4.81
C ILE A 578 -16.02 5.82 -4.56
N THR A 579 -16.39 6.92 -5.19
CA THR A 579 -15.64 8.18 -5.15
C THR A 579 -16.53 9.34 -4.75
N GLY A 580 -15.94 10.42 -4.25
CA GLY A 580 -16.63 11.70 -4.05
C GLY A 580 -16.44 12.59 -5.28
N ASP A 581 -17.39 13.49 -5.50
CA ASP A 581 -17.35 14.52 -6.55
C ASP A 581 -16.02 15.29 -6.60
N SER A 582 -15.50 15.72 -5.44
CA SER A 582 -14.22 16.44 -5.34
C SER A 582 -13.00 15.58 -5.65
N SER A 583 -13.03 14.31 -5.22
CA SER A 583 -11.89 13.40 -5.43
C SER A 583 -11.83 12.89 -6.86
N PHE A 584 -12.98 12.58 -7.46
CA PHE A 584 -13.06 12.09 -8.83
C PHE A 584 -12.41 13.06 -9.82
N GLN A 585 -12.56 14.36 -9.57
CA GLN A 585 -12.00 15.41 -10.43
C GLN A 585 -10.46 15.41 -10.49
N MET A 586 -9.77 14.84 -9.50
CA MET A 586 -8.30 14.81 -9.45
C MET A 586 -7.68 13.91 -10.54
N ASN A 587 -8.40 12.89 -11.00
CA ASN A 587 -7.93 11.96 -12.05
C ASN A 587 -9.02 11.61 -13.08
N LEU A 588 -9.99 12.51 -13.31
CA LEU A 588 -11.12 12.28 -14.22
C LEU A 588 -10.69 11.97 -15.66
N GLN A 589 -9.51 12.42 -16.08
CA GLN A 589 -8.95 12.14 -17.40
C GLN A 589 -8.80 10.63 -17.67
N GLU A 590 -8.68 9.82 -16.62
CA GLU A 590 -8.56 8.36 -16.75
C GLU A 590 -9.84 7.68 -17.25
N LEU A 591 -10.97 8.39 -17.36
CA LEU A 591 -12.10 7.95 -18.20
C LEU A 591 -11.63 7.60 -19.63
N GLY A 592 -10.65 8.34 -20.17
CA GLY A 592 -10.02 8.03 -21.46
C GLY A 592 -9.21 6.74 -21.48
N THR A 593 -8.65 6.33 -20.34
CA THR A 593 -7.97 5.03 -20.19
C THR A 593 -9.00 3.91 -20.12
N ILE A 594 -10.06 4.08 -19.32
CA ILE A 594 -11.17 3.13 -19.20
C ILE A 594 -11.84 2.89 -20.55
N SER A 595 -12.14 3.96 -21.29
CA SER A 595 -12.75 3.90 -22.62
C SER A 595 -11.84 3.18 -23.64
N LYS A 596 -10.55 3.57 -23.72
CA LYS A 596 -9.58 2.95 -24.63
C LYS A 596 -9.49 1.43 -24.46
N TYR A 597 -9.51 0.95 -23.22
CA TYR A 597 -9.34 -0.46 -22.90
C TYR A 597 -10.64 -1.20 -22.59
N LYS A 598 -11.79 -0.52 -22.68
CA LYS A 598 -13.13 -1.06 -22.35
C LYS A 598 -13.14 -1.79 -21.00
N LEU A 599 -12.58 -1.15 -19.99
CA LEU A 599 -12.43 -1.77 -18.67
C LEU A 599 -13.78 -1.84 -17.96
N ARG A 600 -14.11 -3.03 -17.42
CA ARG A 600 -15.34 -3.29 -16.66
C ARG A 600 -15.29 -2.62 -15.28
N ILE A 601 -15.50 -1.32 -15.24
CA ILE A 601 -15.45 -0.51 -14.03
C ILE A 601 -16.78 0.24 -13.88
N LYS A 602 -17.38 0.11 -12.70
CA LYS A 602 -18.59 0.84 -12.31
C LYS A 602 -18.16 1.99 -11.39
N ILE A 603 -18.37 3.22 -11.81
CA ILE A 603 -17.95 4.43 -11.09
C ILE A 603 -19.18 4.98 -10.39
N ILE A 604 -19.18 4.99 -9.06
CA ILE A 604 -20.27 5.48 -8.23
C ILE A 604 -19.79 6.75 -7.55
N ILE A 605 -20.26 7.90 -8.05
CA ILE A 605 -19.95 9.21 -7.49
C ILE A 605 -20.98 9.51 -6.40
N ILE A 606 -20.52 9.62 -5.16
CA ILE A 606 -21.29 10.16 -4.04
C ILE A 606 -21.17 11.69 -4.12
N ASN A 607 -22.08 12.32 -4.86
CA ASN A 607 -22.06 13.74 -5.08
C ASN A 607 -22.83 14.46 -3.97
N ASN A 608 -22.11 15.07 -3.04
CA ASN A 608 -22.67 15.93 -2.01
C ASN A 608 -22.31 17.41 -2.22
N HIS A 609 -21.68 17.76 -3.35
CA HIS A 609 -21.22 19.11 -3.69
C HIS A 609 -20.22 19.76 -2.72
N TRP A 610 -19.54 18.94 -1.90
CA TRP A 610 -18.58 19.41 -0.90
C TRP A 610 -17.30 18.57 -0.92
N GLN A 611 -16.21 19.18 -0.48
CA GLN A 611 -15.13 18.45 0.18
C GLN A 611 -15.63 18.00 1.57
N GLY A 612 -16.57 17.04 1.60
CA GLY A 612 -17.41 16.77 2.76
C GLY A 612 -16.66 16.44 4.06
N MET A 613 -15.51 15.77 3.98
CA MET A 613 -14.67 15.53 5.16
C MET A 613 -14.09 16.84 5.73
N VAL A 614 -13.64 17.75 4.86
CA VAL A 614 -13.16 19.08 5.27
C VAL A 614 -14.31 19.91 5.82
N ARG A 615 -15.47 19.89 5.16
CA ARG A 615 -16.69 20.58 5.62
C ARG A 615 -17.09 20.12 7.03
N GLN A 616 -17.18 18.81 7.28
CA GLN A 616 -17.50 18.26 8.60
C GLN A 616 -16.55 18.78 9.69
N TRP A 617 -15.25 18.91 9.39
CA TRP A 617 -14.28 19.47 10.33
C TRP A 617 -14.47 20.97 10.53
N GLN A 618 -14.81 21.72 9.49
CA GLN A 618 -15.15 23.15 9.57
C GLN A 618 -16.38 23.38 10.46
N GLU A 619 -17.42 22.55 10.33
CA GLU A 619 -18.61 22.56 11.20
C GLU A 619 -18.24 22.27 12.65
N THR A 620 -17.47 21.21 12.87
CA THR A 620 -17.23 20.68 14.22
C THR A 620 -16.25 21.54 15.02
N PHE A 621 -15.21 22.09 14.37
CA PHE A 621 -14.08 22.71 15.08
C PHE A 621 -13.81 24.17 14.72
N TYR A 622 -14.50 24.73 13.71
CA TYR A 622 -14.22 26.06 13.19
C TYR A 622 -15.48 26.92 13.01
N GLU A 623 -16.51 26.71 13.84
CA GLU A 623 -17.74 27.51 13.89
C GLU A 623 -18.46 27.55 12.53
N SER A 624 -18.43 26.44 11.79
CA SER A 624 -19.08 26.32 10.47
C SER A 624 -18.59 27.35 9.45
N ARG A 625 -17.35 27.83 9.57
CA ARG A 625 -16.72 28.70 8.58
C ARG A 625 -16.24 27.90 7.37
N TYR A 626 -17.09 27.78 6.36
CA TYR A 626 -16.82 27.02 5.14
C TYR A 626 -15.85 27.74 4.20
N SER A 627 -14.55 27.49 4.36
CA SER A 627 -13.52 28.06 3.49
C SER A 627 -13.14 27.08 2.39
N HIS A 628 -13.41 27.44 1.12
CA HIS A 628 -12.99 26.72 -0.10
C HIS A 628 -13.31 25.21 -0.13
N SER A 629 -14.39 24.82 0.54
CA SER A 629 -14.84 23.42 0.63
C SER A 629 -16.11 23.15 -0.17
N ASN A 630 -16.80 24.19 -0.64
CA ASN A 630 -17.95 24.07 -1.54
C ASN A 630 -17.46 23.81 -2.97
N MET A 631 -18.04 22.83 -3.64
CA MET A 631 -17.66 22.41 -4.99
C MET A 631 -18.69 22.76 -6.06
N VAL A 632 -19.84 23.35 -5.70
CA VAL A 632 -20.94 23.67 -6.64
C VAL A 632 -20.43 24.60 -7.74
N GLU A 633 -19.74 25.66 -7.38
CA GLU A 633 -19.15 26.58 -8.35
C GLU A 633 -17.97 25.90 -9.06
N GLY A 634 -18.13 25.64 -10.36
CA GLY A 634 -17.13 24.96 -11.18
C GLY A 634 -17.30 23.44 -11.27
N ALA A 635 -18.32 22.85 -10.61
CA ALA A 635 -18.62 21.42 -10.76
C ALA A 635 -18.87 21.07 -12.24
N PRO A 636 -18.23 20.00 -12.77
CA PRO A 636 -18.51 19.53 -14.11
C PRO A 636 -19.87 18.82 -14.14
N LYS A 637 -20.51 18.85 -15.32
CA LYS A 637 -21.64 17.96 -15.61
C LYS A 637 -21.11 16.55 -15.87
N PHE A 638 -21.25 15.64 -14.90
CA PHE A 638 -20.64 14.31 -14.97
C PHE A 638 -21.20 13.44 -16.08
N ASP A 639 -22.48 13.61 -16.43
CA ASP A 639 -23.13 12.96 -17.56
C ASP A 639 -22.51 13.37 -18.89
N VAL A 640 -22.31 14.67 -19.12
CA VAL A 640 -21.65 15.23 -20.31
C VAL A 640 -20.20 14.76 -20.37
N LEU A 641 -19.50 14.76 -19.24
CA LEU A 641 -18.13 14.29 -19.14
C LEU A 641 -17.99 12.81 -19.49
N ALA A 642 -18.87 11.94 -18.95
CA ALA A 642 -18.88 10.52 -19.28
C ALA A 642 -19.15 10.29 -20.78
N ASN A 643 -20.15 11.01 -21.33
CA ASN A 643 -20.51 10.95 -22.73
C ASN A 643 -19.35 11.39 -23.65
N ALA A 644 -18.55 12.39 -23.25
CA ALA A 644 -17.37 12.83 -24.00
C ALA A 644 -16.31 11.72 -24.15
N TYR A 645 -16.28 10.74 -23.25
CA TYR A 645 -15.43 9.55 -23.33
C TYR A 645 -16.15 8.30 -23.86
N GLY A 646 -17.42 8.41 -24.27
CA GLY A 646 -18.24 7.30 -24.73
C GLY A 646 -18.63 6.30 -23.62
N ILE A 647 -18.69 6.77 -22.36
CA ILE A 647 -19.07 5.96 -21.21
C ILE A 647 -20.52 6.26 -20.86
N LYS A 648 -21.33 5.21 -20.67
CA LYS A 648 -22.73 5.35 -20.23
C LYS A 648 -22.77 6.04 -18.87
N SER A 649 -23.62 7.06 -18.75
CA SER A 649 -23.91 7.72 -17.48
C SER A 649 -25.34 7.44 -17.01
N MET A 650 -25.53 7.48 -15.69
CA MET A 650 -26.81 7.39 -14.99
C MET A 650 -26.80 8.40 -13.83
N TYR A 651 -27.99 8.81 -13.39
CA TYR A 651 -28.18 9.79 -12.32
C TYR A 651 -29.31 9.33 -11.39
N THR A 652 -29.17 9.57 -10.09
CA THR A 652 -30.27 9.43 -9.13
C THR A 652 -30.08 10.35 -7.92
N GLU A 653 -31.20 10.86 -7.41
CA GLU A 653 -31.28 11.71 -6.21
C GLU A 653 -32.34 11.22 -5.21
N ARG A 654 -33.05 10.13 -5.57
CA ARG A 654 -34.18 9.59 -4.82
C ARG A 654 -33.81 8.26 -4.16
N GLN A 655 -34.11 8.13 -2.89
CA GLN A 655 -33.85 6.89 -2.15
C GLN A 655 -34.70 5.72 -2.64
N SER A 656 -35.93 5.97 -3.07
CA SER A 656 -36.87 4.98 -3.60
C SER A 656 -36.37 4.30 -4.88
N GLU A 657 -35.51 4.97 -5.65
CA GLU A 657 -35.00 4.50 -6.95
C GLU A 657 -33.63 3.83 -6.86
N ILE A 658 -32.93 3.97 -5.74
CA ILE A 658 -31.52 3.58 -5.64
C ILE A 658 -31.29 2.10 -5.96
N TRP A 659 -32.22 1.22 -5.56
CA TRP A 659 -32.10 -0.21 -5.81
C TRP A 659 -32.16 -0.53 -7.32
N SER A 660 -33.15 0.02 -8.04
CA SER A 660 -33.29 -0.20 -9.48
C SER A 660 -32.14 0.45 -10.25
N THR A 661 -31.77 1.67 -9.91
CA THR A 661 -30.69 2.40 -10.58
C THR A 661 -29.35 1.70 -10.42
N LEU A 662 -29.03 1.20 -9.22
CA LEU A 662 -27.82 0.41 -8.99
C LEU A 662 -27.85 -0.91 -9.74
N ARG A 663 -28.99 -1.61 -9.78
CA ARG A 663 -29.11 -2.85 -10.56
C ARG A 663 -28.77 -2.62 -12.03
N ASP A 664 -29.34 -1.58 -12.63
CA ASP A 664 -29.13 -1.24 -14.04
C ASP A 664 -27.70 -0.74 -14.31
N THR A 665 -27.12 0.01 -13.36
CA THR A 665 -25.71 0.46 -13.43
C THR A 665 -24.74 -0.72 -13.42
N LEU A 666 -25.00 -1.70 -12.56
CA LEU A 666 -24.13 -2.85 -12.32
C LEU A 666 -24.33 -3.98 -13.34
N GLU A 667 -25.25 -3.82 -14.29
CA GLU A 667 -25.49 -4.78 -15.36
C GLU A 667 -24.45 -4.66 -16.48
N GLY A 668 -24.12 -5.81 -17.09
CA GLY A 668 -23.23 -5.89 -18.23
C GLY A 668 -21.75 -5.59 -17.96
N PRO A 669 -20.88 -5.85 -18.95
CA PRO A 669 -19.43 -5.65 -18.83
C PRO A 669 -18.98 -4.21 -19.11
N GLU A 670 -19.84 -3.36 -19.67
CA GLU A 670 -19.48 -2.00 -20.07
C GLU A 670 -19.18 -1.11 -18.86
N PRO A 671 -18.26 -0.13 -18.98
CA PRO A 671 -18.07 0.89 -17.96
C PRO A 671 -19.33 1.76 -17.84
N VAL A 672 -19.71 2.08 -16.61
CA VAL A 672 -20.85 2.95 -16.32
C VAL A 672 -20.46 3.93 -15.22
N LEU A 673 -20.81 5.20 -15.38
CA LEU A 673 -20.73 6.23 -14.35
C LEU A 673 -22.13 6.48 -13.79
N LEU A 674 -22.32 6.26 -12.50
CA LEU A 674 -23.52 6.63 -11.77
C LEU A 674 -23.20 7.82 -10.86
N GLU A 675 -23.90 8.92 -11.09
CA GLU A 675 -23.94 10.04 -10.15
C GLU A 675 -25.10 9.82 -9.16
N CYS A 676 -24.76 9.75 -7.88
CA CYS A 676 -25.71 9.75 -6.78
C CYS A 676 -25.68 11.14 -6.12
N ASN A 677 -26.68 11.96 -6.39
CA ASN A 677 -26.85 13.24 -5.71
C ASN A 677 -27.43 12.97 -4.31
N VAL A 678 -26.59 13.08 -3.29
CA VAL A 678 -26.94 12.70 -1.91
C VAL A 678 -27.18 13.92 -1.04
N LEU A 679 -27.75 13.71 0.15
CA LEU A 679 -27.91 14.75 1.16
C LEU A 679 -26.56 15.45 1.42
N GLU A 680 -26.54 16.76 1.19
CA GLU A 680 -25.32 17.54 1.18
C GLU A 680 -24.64 17.53 2.55
N ASP A 681 -25.35 17.91 3.61
CA ASP A 681 -24.80 18.21 4.94
C ASP A 681 -24.59 16.98 5.84
N GLU A 682 -24.69 15.76 5.29
CA GLU A 682 -24.51 14.53 6.06
C GLU A 682 -23.08 14.38 6.58
N ASN A 683 -22.93 13.91 7.83
CA ASN A 683 -21.63 13.76 8.50
C ASN A 683 -21.30 12.28 8.80
N CYS A 684 -20.01 11.95 8.81
CA CYS A 684 -19.57 10.59 9.09
C CYS A 684 -19.47 10.34 10.60
N TYR A 685 -20.42 9.57 11.12
CA TYR A 685 -20.43 9.06 12.49
C TYR A 685 -20.38 7.52 12.50
N PRO A 686 -19.97 6.89 13.61
CA PRO A 686 -19.37 7.49 14.81
C PRO A 686 -18.04 8.19 14.53
N MET A 687 -17.61 9.11 15.40
CA MET A 687 -16.36 9.86 15.26
C MET A 687 -15.64 10.01 16.61
N VAL A 688 -14.38 9.63 16.70
CA VAL A 688 -13.46 10.05 17.78
C VAL A 688 -12.86 11.39 17.37
N GLU A 689 -13.15 12.44 18.13
CA GLU A 689 -12.58 13.77 17.89
C GLU A 689 -11.06 13.77 18.19
N PRO A 690 -10.27 14.67 17.58
CA PRO A 690 -8.85 14.78 17.88
C PRO A 690 -8.57 14.92 19.38
N SER A 691 -7.53 14.23 19.86
CA SER A 691 -7.13 14.24 21.29
C SER A 691 -8.13 13.60 22.27
N LYS A 692 -9.22 13.00 21.79
CA LYS A 692 -10.16 12.22 22.63
C LYS A 692 -9.77 10.74 22.70
N SER A 693 -10.23 10.07 23.77
CA SER A 693 -10.09 8.63 23.93
C SER A 693 -11.00 7.89 22.94
N ASN A 694 -10.66 6.66 22.54
CA ASN A 694 -11.56 5.82 21.74
C ASN A 694 -12.89 5.51 22.43
N SER A 695 -12.99 5.68 23.76
CA SER A 695 -14.26 5.58 24.48
C SER A 695 -15.14 6.82 24.34
N GLU A 696 -14.58 7.97 23.97
CA GLU A 696 -15.29 9.24 23.82
C GLU A 696 -15.61 9.49 22.33
N MET A 697 -16.77 8.99 21.89
CA MET A 697 -17.18 9.05 20.50
C MET A 697 -18.40 9.94 20.32
N ALA A 698 -18.35 10.85 19.35
CA ALA A 698 -19.56 11.46 18.82
C ALA A 698 -20.34 10.39 18.03
N LEU A 699 -21.60 10.18 18.42
CA LEU A 699 -22.52 9.24 17.78
C LEU A 699 -23.42 9.92 16.75
N SER A 700 -23.71 11.20 16.98
CA SER A 700 -24.43 12.09 16.07
C SER A 700 -24.01 13.54 16.34
N ARG A 701 -24.66 14.52 15.71
CA ARG A 701 -24.46 15.94 16.04
C ARG A 701 -24.77 16.26 17.51
N LYS A 702 -25.71 15.54 18.13
CA LYS A 702 -26.18 15.79 19.51
C LYS A 702 -25.65 14.79 20.52
N LEU A 703 -25.43 13.54 20.12
CA LEU A 703 -25.10 12.45 21.04
C LEU A 703 -23.61 12.15 21.03
N SER A 704 -23.05 11.92 22.22
CA SER A 704 -21.68 11.43 22.39
C SER A 704 -21.56 10.44 23.54
N THR A 705 -20.42 9.74 23.63
CA THR A 705 -20.13 8.85 24.75
C THR A 705 -19.07 9.44 25.69
N THR A 706 -19.18 9.17 26.99
CA THR A 706 -18.16 9.54 27.99
C THR A 706 -17.03 8.51 28.05
N VAL A 707 -15.98 8.78 28.84
CA VAL A 707 -14.88 7.83 29.08
C VAL A 707 -15.37 6.51 29.67
N GLU A 708 -16.43 6.55 30.48
CA GLU A 708 -17.12 5.40 31.07
C GLU A 708 -18.02 4.67 30.06
N GLY A 709 -18.22 5.24 28.87
CA GLY A 709 -19.08 4.70 27.81
C GLY A 709 -20.57 5.02 27.98
N LEU A 710 -20.91 6.05 28.77
CA LEU A 710 -22.29 6.52 28.93
C LEU A 710 -22.67 7.43 27.76
N VAL A 711 -23.89 7.32 27.25
CA VAL A 711 -24.41 8.25 26.22
C VAL A 711 -24.88 9.54 26.89
N ILE A 712 -24.44 10.66 26.34
CA ILE A 712 -24.81 12.02 26.80
C ILE A 712 -25.28 12.87 25.63
N ASP A 713 -26.20 13.80 25.91
CA ASP A 713 -26.62 14.86 25.00
C ASP A 713 -25.72 16.10 25.20
N LYS A 714 -25.02 16.49 24.14
CA LYS A 714 -24.07 17.61 24.14
C LYS A 714 -24.74 18.95 24.49
N GLU A 715 -25.98 19.16 24.06
CA GLU A 715 -26.71 20.41 24.34
C GLU A 715 -27.19 20.45 25.80
N GLU A 716 -27.69 19.33 26.32
CA GLU A 716 -28.12 19.26 27.72
C GLU A 716 -26.93 19.45 28.68
N GLU A 717 -25.77 18.89 28.34
CA GLU A 717 -24.54 19.07 29.13
C GLU A 717 -24.04 20.52 29.09
N ALA A 718 -24.04 21.15 27.91
CA ALA A 718 -23.68 22.57 27.77
C ALA A 718 -24.62 23.49 28.56
N ARG A 719 -25.92 23.18 28.63
CA ARG A 719 -26.89 23.92 29.46
C ARG A 719 -26.72 23.70 30.96
N LYS A 720 -26.11 22.59 31.39
CA LYS A 720 -25.78 22.34 32.81
C LYS A 720 -24.49 23.05 33.24
N LEU A 721 -23.61 23.37 32.30
CA LEU A 721 -22.31 24.02 32.53
C LEU A 721 -22.40 25.55 32.48
N ASN A 722 -23.38 26.10 31.77
CA ASN A 722 -23.76 27.52 31.77
C ASN A 722 -24.80 27.81 32.84
#